data_AF-A0A1C1A5Z8-F1
#
_entry.id   AF-A0A1C1A5Z8-F1
#
_cell.length_a   1.000
_cell.length_b   1.000
_cell.length_c   1.000
_cell.angle_alpha   90.00
_cell.angle_beta   90.00
_cell.angle_gamma   90.00
#
_symmetry.space_group_name_H-M   'P 1'
#
loop_
_entity.id
_entity.type
_entity.pdbx_description
1 polymer ?
#
loop_
_entity_poly.entity_id
_entity_poly.type
_entity_poly.pdbx_seq_one_letter_code
_entity_poly.pdbx_strand_id
1 'polypeptide(L)'
;MSDSVKVEYNHSITCDVGVDRHFTKLEWKDICSGAWGKIEHLTKVDLNRFTDVTFYKSLNKLEKRYVNYLLLYQRIVWPWEDALKIKFFTLPLEKVNNFIWIAEKVDIYFGVLFQLESNIESKKKQFKIDILILAFRIWAAGYGFIRNEGRKQVGDDVLEIIKKVIDKHWSRRLIKLSIILEKEKESPVKKRIIARGVPKPKIELENNQWKILFSKYDSELAKSFHDFIYDYLLPHVKDLDMKALPQKVSQTSNIRTSIKLITFATWVSESNLLRSYVKLFYSFGINSPAELITGGIEKVIIIINRKWSRKKIKNFRYVLRKWLTYYIENNNLNLVVNTVIPSVMRRQSREFGKILNLGNAYTLIETLLDEQSPYINENDLLEFRCRRVCLIQLATGSRVTAVCLLFKDCITTDHNGDKWLHLHKTKNGKPQVVRATADVQNWINQSSKVAPKEKVYSPKNNNYYGDGLTDYRLFANTTDIATLTSNLIGNFLVKIQKRLWPDTPLNEYFTSHDFRRMHAIYMVMNKKSKHEIQDQLGHSSPNSLIPYIATSTPEIQQYYSEIYKEGVWSNVLNKQEEPTDLELDPLLEQASKVVQTENKEQFISSLIEKFKDEEAEFGFTNDASFMPINNVSAGFPRFTHNCVAHEMLNCGHTELHCFKCNYYKPDDDKYNEHIAEIFRFMLLALRGEEMAKSKRDSIQKELVSIRSHDIIELIDESFPKLLEKKFSITPREIPKLKKGLWDKAKSYWKKHKQTKPILTFEEALHYLKVGNLEWVGKEALQ
;
A
#
# COMPACT_ATOMS: atom_id res chain seq x y z
N MET A 1 -71.06 -25.42 30.51
CA MET A 1 -70.97 -24.10 29.86
C MET A 1 -69.50 -23.82 29.60
N SER A 2 -69.10 -23.73 28.34
CA SER A 2 -67.76 -23.31 27.93
C SER A 2 -67.91 -22.79 26.51
N ASP A 3 -67.92 -21.46 26.37
CA ASP A 3 -68.30 -20.80 25.12
C ASP A 3 -67.29 -21.04 23.99
N SER A 4 -67.83 -21.03 22.78
CA SER A 4 -67.07 -21.10 21.54
C SER A 4 -66.22 -19.85 21.32
N VAL A 5 -64.92 -20.02 21.14
CA VAL A 5 -64.11 -19.08 20.35
C VAL A 5 -63.84 -19.73 19.00
N LYS A 6 -64.42 -19.15 17.94
CA LYS A 6 -64.11 -19.55 16.56
C LYS A 6 -62.65 -19.18 16.27
N VAL A 7 -61.80 -20.19 16.05
CA VAL A 7 -60.54 -19.99 15.34
C VAL A 7 -60.80 -20.27 13.87
N GLU A 8 -60.67 -19.24 13.04
CA GLU A 8 -60.82 -19.38 11.59
C GLU A 8 -59.70 -20.26 11.03
N TYR A 9 -60.07 -21.34 10.34
CA TYR A 9 -59.14 -22.24 9.66
C TYR A 9 -58.53 -21.59 8.42
N ASN A 10 -57.53 -20.73 8.63
CA ASN A 10 -56.66 -20.27 7.55
C ASN A 10 -55.94 -21.48 6.92
N HIS A 11 -56.32 -21.83 5.70
CA HIS A 11 -55.74 -22.94 4.95
C HIS A 11 -54.29 -22.62 4.53
N SER A 12 -53.31 -23.04 5.34
CA SER A 12 -51.91 -22.98 4.94
C SER A 12 -51.55 -24.19 4.06
N ILE A 13 -51.71 -24.07 2.75
CA ILE A 13 -51.14 -25.03 1.79
C ILE A 13 -49.60 -24.89 1.85
N THR A 14 -48.95 -25.81 2.55
CA THR A 14 -47.49 -25.87 2.62
C THR A 14 -46.95 -26.45 1.32
N CYS A 15 -46.26 -25.62 0.53
CA CYS A 15 -45.66 -26.06 -0.72
C CYS A 15 -44.37 -26.86 -0.45
N ASP A 16 -44.40 -28.17 -0.75
CA ASP A 16 -43.29 -29.09 -0.45
C ASP A 16 -41.98 -28.67 -1.11
N VAL A 17 -40.89 -28.75 -0.33
CA VAL A 17 -39.50 -28.58 -0.77
C VAL A 17 -38.87 -29.96 -1.04
N GLY A 18 -38.10 -30.08 -2.12
CA GLY A 18 -37.32 -31.28 -2.44
C GLY A 18 -38.06 -32.39 -3.20
N VAL A 19 -39.34 -32.20 -3.53
CA VAL A 19 -40.16 -33.19 -4.27
C VAL A 19 -39.92 -33.14 -5.78
N ASP A 20 -39.73 -34.30 -6.42
CA ASP A 20 -39.50 -34.45 -7.86
C ASP A 20 -40.80 -34.35 -8.69
N ARG A 21 -41.53 -33.24 -8.57
CA ARG A 21 -42.76 -32.96 -9.34
C ARG A 21 -42.94 -31.47 -9.67
N HIS A 22 -43.68 -31.16 -10.73
CA HIS A 22 -44.12 -29.79 -11.02
C HIS A 22 -45.04 -29.23 -9.93
N PHE A 23 -45.19 -27.91 -9.89
CA PHE A 23 -46.19 -27.26 -9.04
C PHE A 23 -47.61 -27.61 -9.51
N THR A 24 -48.53 -27.83 -8.57
CA THR A 24 -49.96 -27.87 -8.87
C THR A 24 -50.51 -26.45 -9.06
N LYS A 25 -51.72 -26.36 -9.62
CA LYS A 25 -52.44 -25.10 -9.80
C LYS A 25 -52.76 -24.38 -8.48
N LEU A 26 -52.85 -25.10 -7.37
CA LEU A 26 -53.00 -24.54 -6.03
C LEU A 26 -51.66 -23.99 -5.54
N GLU A 27 -50.64 -24.86 -5.44
CA GLU A 27 -49.29 -24.47 -5.01
C GLU A 27 -48.75 -23.25 -5.77
N TRP A 28 -48.96 -23.19 -7.09
CA TRP A 28 -48.49 -22.05 -7.89
C TRP A 28 -49.19 -20.72 -7.52
N LYS A 29 -50.49 -20.74 -7.24
CA LYS A 29 -51.25 -19.54 -6.82
C LYS A 29 -50.71 -19.01 -5.48
N ASP A 30 -50.36 -19.90 -4.56
CA ASP A 30 -49.92 -19.54 -3.21
C ASP A 30 -48.49 -18.98 -3.20
N ILE A 31 -47.61 -19.48 -4.09
CA ILE A 31 -46.21 -19.02 -4.18
C ILE A 31 -46.00 -17.84 -5.16
N CYS A 32 -46.91 -17.64 -6.12
CA CYS A 32 -46.77 -16.65 -7.19
C CYS A 32 -48.11 -16.08 -7.67
N SER A 33 -48.27 -14.75 -7.63
CA SER A 33 -49.44 -14.03 -8.14
C SER A 33 -49.58 -14.02 -9.68
N GLY A 34 -48.82 -14.86 -10.39
CA GLY A 34 -48.85 -14.96 -11.86
C GLY A 34 -49.91 -15.94 -12.36
N ALA A 35 -50.66 -15.55 -13.38
CA ALA A 35 -51.71 -16.38 -13.97
C ALA A 35 -51.21 -17.76 -14.45
N TRP A 36 -51.78 -18.84 -13.90
CA TRP A 36 -51.46 -20.24 -14.20
C TRP A 36 -51.42 -20.56 -15.70
N GLY A 37 -52.37 -20.06 -16.49
CA GLY A 37 -52.42 -20.29 -17.94
C GLY A 37 -51.22 -19.75 -18.74
N LYS A 38 -50.32 -18.97 -18.12
CA LYS A 38 -49.05 -18.53 -18.74
C LYS A 38 -47.88 -19.50 -18.53
N ILE A 39 -48.06 -20.54 -17.72
CA ILE A 39 -47.03 -21.55 -17.39
C ILE A 39 -47.53 -23.00 -17.48
N GLU A 40 -48.84 -23.23 -17.66
CA GLU A 40 -49.47 -24.55 -17.71
C GLU A 40 -48.92 -25.46 -18.82
N HIS A 41 -48.34 -24.89 -19.89
CA HIS A 41 -47.62 -25.67 -20.91
C HIS A 41 -46.30 -26.25 -20.38
N LEU A 42 -45.63 -25.57 -19.43
CA LEU A 42 -44.37 -26.03 -18.83
C LEU A 42 -44.56 -27.24 -17.92
N THR A 43 -45.74 -27.41 -17.30
CA THR A 43 -46.00 -28.57 -16.42
C THR A 43 -46.22 -29.87 -17.19
N LYS A 44 -46.31 -29.80 -18.52
CA LYS A 44 -46.37 -30.94 -19.44
C LYS A 44 -45.00 -31.35 -19.99
N VAL A 45 -43.97 -30.55 -19.74
CA VAL A 45 -42.58 -30.84 -20.13
C VAL A 45 -41.94 -31.69 -19.02
N ASP A 46 -41.12 -32.68 -19.38
CA ASP A 46 -40.36 -33.46 -18.38
C ASP A 46 -39.56 -32.53 -17.46
N LEU A 47 -39.67 -32.77 -16.15
CA LEU A 47 -39.02 -32.02 -15.09
C LEU A 47 -37.48 -32.03 -15.27
N ASN A 48 -36.91 -33.15 -15.74
CA ASN A 48 -35.48 -33.26 -16.03
C ASN A 48 -35.01 -32.29 -17.12
N ARG A 49 -35.87 -31.90 -18.07
CA ARG A 49 -35.48 -30.95 -19.12
C ARG A 49 -35.10 -29.58 -18.55
N PHE A 50 -35.64 -29.23 -17.38
CA PHE A 50 -35.31 -27.98 -16.69
C PHE A 50 -33.98 -28.04 -15.91
N THR A 51 -33.32 -29.20 -15.80
CA THR A 51 -31.97 -29.28 -15.24
C THR A 51 -30.88 -28.86 -16.25
N ASP A 52 -31.20 -28.78 -17.55
CA ASP A 52 -30.30 -28.26 -18.58
C ASP A 52 -30.34 -26.73 -18.67
N VAL A 53 -29.16 -26.12 -18.51
CA VAL A 53 -28.96 -24.67 -18.63
C VAL A 53 -29.17 -24.16 -20.05
N THR A 54 -28.95 -24.97 -21.08
CA THR A 54 -29.19 -24.59 -22.48
C THR A 54 -30.68 -24.38 -22.71
N PHE A 55 -31.51 -25.33 -22.27
CA PHE A 55 -32.95 -25.18 -22.22
C PHE A 55 -33.38 -23.97 -21.39
N TYR A 56 -32.89 -23.81 -20.15
CA TYR A 56 -33.19 -22.62 -19.32
C TYR A 56 -32.85 -21.30 -20.04
N LYS A 57 -31.75 -21.23 -20.81
CA LYS A 57 -31.38 -20.01 -21.57
C LYS A 57 -32.36 -19.70 -22.69
N SER A 58 -32.93 -20.71 -23.36
CA SER A 58 -33.90 -20.52 -24.45
C SER A 58 -35.28 -20.00 -23.99
N LEU A 59 -35.65 -20.25 -22.72
CA LEU A 59 -36.94 -19.83 -22.14
C LEU A 59 -37.12 -18.31 -22.09
N ASN A 60 -38.37 -17.83 -22.16
CA ASN A 60 -38.69 -16.41 -21.98
C ASN A 60 -38.62 -15.98 -20.50
N LYS A 61 -38.80 -14.68 -20.20
CA LYS A 61 -38.66 -14.13 -18.84
C LYS A 61 -39.65 -14.72 -17.82
N LEU A 62 -40.88 -15.04 -18.22
CA LEU A 62 -41.90 -15.65 -17.35
C LEU A 62 -41.59 -17.13 -17.11
N GLU A 63 -41.18 -17.85 -18.15
CA GLU A 63 -40.81 -19.26 -18.07
C GLU A 63 -39.54 -19.46 -17.21
N LYS A 64 -38.52 -18.60 -17.38
CA LYS A 64 -37.34 -18.56 -16.49
C LYS A 64 -37.73 -18.31 -15.03
N ARG A 65 -38.77 -17.50 -14.77
CA ARG A 65 -39.29 -17.28 -13.41
C ARG A 65 -39.88 -18.58 -12.84
N TYR A 66 -40.59 -19.36 -13.63
CA TYR A 66 -41.09 -20.68 -13.22
C TYR A 66 -39.94 -21.63 -12.81
N VAL A 67 -38.90 -21.75 -13.65
CA VAL A 67 -37.71 -22.57 -13.33
C VAL A 67 -37.02 -22.12 -12.05
N ASN A 68 -36.92 -20.80 -11.83
CA ASN A 68 -36.33 -20.26 -10.61
C ASN A 68 -37.15 -20.58 -9.35
N TYR A 69 -38.49 -20.70 -9.45
CA TYR A 69 -39.30 -21.23 -8.36
C TYR A 69 -39.10 -22.74 -8.17
N LEU A 70 -38.96 -23.54 -9.25
CA LEU A 70 -38.63 -24.96 -9.11
C LEU A 70 -37.29 -25.16 -8.37
N LEU A 71 -36.29 -24.32 -8.64
CA LEU A 71 -35.02 -24.30 -7.88
C LEU A 71 -35.19 -23.80 -6.44
N LEU A 72 -36.04 -22.79 -6.20
CA LEU A 72 -36.32 -22.28 -4.85
C LEU A 72 -36.92 -23.35 -3.93
N TYR A 73 -37.82 -24.19 -4.45
CA TYR A 73 -38.40 -25.32 -3.74
C TYR A 73 -37.60 -26.63 -3.97
N GLN A 74 -36.40 -26.58 -4.55
CA GLN A 74 -35.55 -27.73 -4.89
C GLN A 74 -36.27 -28.89 -5.59
N ARG A 75 -37.30 -28.58 -6.38
CA ARG A 75 -38.02 -29.55 -7.22
C ARG A 75 -37.20 -29.98 -8.44
N ILE A 76 -36.23 -29.15 -8.79
CA ILE A 76 -35.08 -29.49 -9.64
C ILE A 76 -33.79 -29.03 -8.96
N VAL A 77 -32.65 -29.55 -9.41
CA VAL A 77 -31.31 -29.12 -9.00
C VAL A 77 -30.40 -28.98 -10.22
N TRP A 78 -29.38 -28.13 -10.13
CA TRP A 78 -28.39 -27.91 -11.19
C TRP A 78 -26.97 -28.33 -10.78
N PRO A 79 -26.09 -28.69 -11.74
CA PRO A 79 -24.66 -28.86 -11.49
C PRO A 79 -24.02 -27.59 -10.90
N TRP A 80 -22.92 -27.75 -10.16
CA TRP A 80 -22.19 -26.64 -9.53
C TRP A 80 -21.68 -25.62 -10.56
N GLU A 81 -21.19 -26.12 -11.69
CA GLU A 81 -20.62 -25.38 -12.80
C GLU A 81 -21.62 -24.38 -13.40
N ASP A 82 -22.90 -24.67 -13.26
CA ASP A 82 -24.02 -23.96 -13.84
C ASP A 82 -24.71 -23.07 -12.81
N ALA A 83 -25.08 -23.64 -11.66
CA ALA A 83 -25.71 -22.93 -10.55
C ALA A 83 -24.87 -21.73 -10.07
N LEU A 84 -23.55 -21.87 -10.01
CA LEU A 84 -22.63 -20.80 -9.58
C LEU A 84 -22.45 -19.67 -10.61
N LYS A 85 -22.85 -19.85 -11.88
CA LYS A 85 -22.64 -18.86 -12.95
C LYS A 85 -23.89 -18.05 -13.28
N ILE A 86 -25.08 -18.64 -13.15
CA ILE A 86 -26.33 -18.02 -13.60
C ILE A 86 -26.73 -16.81 -12.73
N LYS A 87 -27.32 -15.80 -13.38
CA LYS A 87 -28.02 -14.69 -12.73
C LYS A 87 -29.48 -15.08 -12.54
N PHE A 88 -29.96 -15.02 -11.31
CA PHE A 88 -31.35 -15.29 -10.96
C PHE A 88 -32.15 -13.98 -10.91
N PHE A 89 -33.46 -14.08 -11.16
CA PHE A 89 -34.40 -12.99 -10.92
C PHE A 89 -34.73 -12.90 -9.42
N THR A 90 -35.29 -11.78 -8.98
CA THR A 90 -35.76 -11.61 -7.61
C THR A 90 -36.75 -12.72 -7.24
N LEU A 91 -36.44 -13.45 -6.17
CA LEU A 91 -37.25 -14.52 -5.60
C LEU A 91 -37.59 -14.18 -4.15
N PRO A 92 -38.72 -14.67 -3.60
CA PRO A 92 -39.08 -14.49 -2.21
C PRO A 92 -38.27 -15.45 -1.32
N LEU A 93 -36.96 -15.18 -1.18
CA LEU A 93 -36.04 -16.01 -0.39
C LEU A 93 -36.45 -16.04 1.09
N GLU A 94 -37.02 -14.94 1.58
CA GLU A 94 -37.58 -14.77 2.92
C GLU A 94 -38.72 -15.74 3.29
N LYS A 95 -39.21 -16.56 2.34
CA LYS A 95 -40.18 -17.63 2.60
C LYS A 95 -39.56 -18.99 2.95
N VAL A 96 -38.24 -19.16 2.86
CA VAL A 96 -37.55 -20.43 3.13
C VAL A 96 -36.60 -20.28 4.31
N ASN A 97 -36.76 -21.14 5.32
CA ASN A 97 -36.03 -21.10 6.59
C ASN A 97 -34.50 -21.00 6.42
N ASN A 98 -33.91 -21.81 5.52
CA ASN A 98 -32.49 -21.74 5.16
C ASN A 98 -31.99 -20.33 4.78
N PHE A 99 -32.81 -19.50 4.14
CA PHE A 99 -32.43 -18.13 3.77
C PHE A 99 -32.72 -17.10 4.88
N ILE A 100 -33.77 -17.30 5.67
CA ILE A 100 -34.06 -16.49 6.87
C ILE A 100 -32.87 -16.62 7.83
N TRP A 101 -32.49 -17.86 8.15
CA TRP A 101 -31.37 -18.18 9.03
C TRP A 101 -30.06 -17.53 8.57
N ILE A 102 -29.63 -17.72 7.31
CA ILE A 102 -28.36 -17.13 6.86
C ILE A 102 -28.43 -15.59 6.80
N ALA A 103 -29.61 -15.02 6.53
CA ALA A 103 -29.83 -13.58 6.59
C ALA A 103 -29.63 -13.02 8.01
N GLU A 104 -30.10 -13.72 9.04
CA GLU A 104 -29.89 -13.37 10.45
C GLU A 104 -28.42 -13.52 10.86
N LYS A 105 -27.78 -14.66 10.54
CA LYS A 105 -26.36 -14.86 10.88
C LYS A 105 -25.45 -13.83 10.19
N VAL A 106 -25.77 -13.41 8.95
CA VAL A 106 -25.05 -12.30 8.30
C VAL A 106 -25.16 -11.00 9.10
N ASP A 107 -26.33 -10.68 9.65
CA ASP A 107 -26.51 -9.46 10.44
C ASP A 107 -25.74 -9.52 11.76
N ILE A 108 -25.74 -10.67 12.44
CA ILE A 108 -24.98 -10.91 13.68
C ILE A 108 -23.46 -10.78 13.44
N TYR A 109 -22.93 -11.42 12.39
CA TYR A 109 -21.50 -11.42 12.12
C TYR A 109 -20.99 -10.22 11.32
N PHE A 110 -21.86 -9.32 10.85
CA PHE A 110 -21.43 -8.18 10.02
C PHE A 110 -20.35 -7.34 10.72
N GLY A 111 -20.58 -6.93 11.96
CA GLY A 111 -19.61 -6.14 12.75
C GLY A 111 -18.30 -6.88 13.04
N VAL A 112 -18.32 -8.22 13.08
CA VAL A 112 -17.10 -9.04 13.23
C VAL A 112 -16.29 -9.06 11.92
N LEU A 113 -16.98 -9.15 10.79
CA LEU A 113 -16.39 -9.23 9.45
C LEU A 113 -16.01 -7.88 8.82
N PHE A 114 -16.47 -6.77 9.40
CA PHE A 114 -16.32 -5.39 8.90
C PHE A 114 -16.17 -4.41 10.08
N GLN A 115 -15.14 -4.59 10.90
CA GLN A 115 -14.97 -3.89 12.20
C GLN A 115 -15.11 -2.35 12.10
N LEU A 116 -14.44 -1.72 11.13
CA LEU A 116 -14.47 -0.26 10.91
C LEU A 116 -15.72 0.24 10.15
N GLU A 117 -16.48 -0.66 9.53
CA GLU A 117 -17.62 -0.31 8.66
C GLU A 117 -18.93 -0.87 9.21
N SER A 118 -18.92 -1.29 10.47
CA SER A 118 -20.02 -1.92 11.20
C SER A 118 -21.29 -1.06 11.22
N ASN A 119 -21.12 0.26 11.22
CA ASN A 119 -22.20 1.25 11.20
C ASN A 119 -22.71 1.59 9.78
N ILE A 120 -22.08 1.08 8.70
CA ILE A 120 -22.43 1.43 7.32
C ILE A 120 -23.56 0.50 6.81
N GLU A 121 -24.80 0.88 7.11
CA GLU A 121 -26.00 0.08 6.80
C GLU A 121 -26.17 -0.23 5.29
N SER A 122 -25.77 0.68 4.39
CA SER A 122 -25.78 0.41 2.94
C SER A 122 -24.81 -0.72 2.55
N LYS A 123 -23.64 -0.81 3.21
CA LYS A 123 -22.66 -1.87 3.00
C LYS A 123 -23.13 -3.19 3.59
N LYS A 124 -23.81 -3.16 4.75
CA LYS A 124 -24.47 -4.32 5.35
C LYS A 124 -25.53 -4.90 4.41
N LYS A 125 -26.44 -4.07 3.90
CA LYS A 125 -27.47 -4.45 2.91
C LYS A 125 -26.86 -5.08 1.65
N GLN A 126 -25.86 -4.45 1.04
CA GLN A 126 -25.21 -5.03 -0.14
C GLN A 126 -24.49 -6.36 0.16
N PHE A 127 -23.81 -6.47 1.31
CA PHE A 127 -23.16 -7.71 1.71
C PHE A 127 -24.18 -8.84 1.95
N LYS A 128 -25.31 -8.53 2.59
CA LYS A 128 -26.43 -9.46 2.80
C LYS A 128 -27.02 -9.95 1.48
N ILE A 129 -27.24 -9.06 0.52
CA ILE A 129 -27.68 -9.41 -0.84
C ILE A 129 -26.66 -10.34 -1.51
N ASP A 130 -25.37 -10.00 -1.48
CA ASP A 130 -24.32 -10.85 -2.08
C ASP A 130 -24.28 -12.24 -1.44
N ILE A 131 -24.35 -12.35 -0.11
CA ILE A 131 -24.36 -13.64 0.59
C ILE A 131 -25.64 -14.43 0.28
N LEU A 132 -26.81 -13.79 0.20
CA LEU A 132 -28.07 -14.45 -0.18
C LEU A 132 -28.06 -14.95 -1.63
N ILE A 133 -27.44 -14.21 -2.56
CA ILE A 133 -27.25 -14.68 -3.95
C ILE A 133 -26.32 -15.91 -3.97
N LEU A 134 -25.23 -15.91 -3.20
CA LEU A 134 -24.34 -17.06 -3.09
C LEU A 134 -25.03 -18.26 -2.42
N ALA A 135 -25.80 -18.01 -1.37
CA ALA A 135 -26.62 -19.00 -0.68
C ALA A 135 -27.63 -19.64 -1.64
N PHE A 136 -28.34 -18.85 -2.44
CA PHE A 136 -29.29 -19.35 -3.43
C PHE A 136 -28.62 -20.16 -4.53
N ARG A 137 -27.41 -19.77 -4.97
CA ARG A 137 -26.61 -20.55 -5.95
C ARG A 137 -26.22 -21.92 -5.41
N ILE A 138 -25.92 -22.02 -4.11
CA ILE A 138 -25.59 -23.27 -3.43
C ILE A 138 -26.85 -24.14 -3.23
N TRP A 139 -27.96 -23.49 -2.87
CA TRP A 139 -29.29 -24.10 -2.75
C TRP A 139 -29.83 -24.65 -4.07
N ALA A 140 -29.61 -23.94 -5.19
CA ALA A 140 -29.97 -24.39 -6.54
C ALA A 140 -29.21 -25.65 -6.98
N ALA A 141 -28.06 -25.95 -6.38
CA ALA A 141 -27.35 -27.22 -6.55
C ALA A 141 -27.85 -28.34 -5.62
N GLY A 142 -28.87 -28.07 -4.79
CA GLY A 142 -29.49 -29.02 -3.86
C GLY A 142 -28.98 -28.97 -2.42
N TYR A 143 -28.17 -27.97 -2.04
CA TYR A 143 -27.49 -27.97 -0.74
C TYR A 143 -27.98 -26.84 0.20
N GLY A 144 -28.43 -27.20 1.40
CA GLY A 144 -28.77 -26.28 2.49
C GLY A 144 -27.67 -26.16 3.56
N PHE A 145 -27.70 -25.09 4.35
CA PHE A 145 -26.73 -24.80 5.39
C PHE A 145 -27.09 -25.41 6.75
N ILE A 146 -28.40 -25.56 7.01
CA ILE A 146 -28.96 -26.15 8.24
C ILE A 146 -29.14 -27.66 8.05
N ARG A 147 -29.15 -28.44 9.14
CA ARG A 147 -29.44 -29.88 9.09
C ARG A 147 -30.87 -30.12 8.60
N ASN A 148 -31.03 -31.09 7.70
CA ASN A 148 -32.32 -31.53 7.14
C ASN A 148 -33.11 -30.46 6.35
N GLU A 149 -32.48 -29.32 6.01
CA GLU A 149 -33.05 -28.29 5.14
C GLU A 149 -32.53 -28.47 3.71
N GLY A 150 -33.41 -28.90 2.80
CA GLY A 150 -33.06 -29.24 1.42
C GLY A 150 -32.53 -30.67 1.23
N ARG A 151 -32.17 -31.02 -0.02
CA ARG A 151 -31.81 -32.40 -0.41
C ARG A 151 -30.49 -32.90 0.17
N LYS A 152 -29.51 -32.01 0.35
CA LYS A 152 -28.17 -32.30 0.89
C LYS A 152 -27.70 -31.16 1.78
N GLN A 153 -26.68 -31.39 2.60
CA GLN A 153 -26.12 -30.38 3.50
C GLN A 153 -24.74 -29.89 3.04
N VAL A 154 -24.44 -28.61 3.22
CA VAL A 154 -23.13 -27.99 2.92
C VAL A 154 -22.09 -28.37 3.98
N GLY A 155 -21.21 -29.32 3.68
CA GLY A 155 -20.05 -29.69 4.50
C GLY A 155 -18.72 -29.01 4.10
N ASP A 156 -17.65 -29.32 4.84
CA ASP A 156 -16.27 -28.88 4.55
C ASP A 156 -15.81 -29.26 3.11
N ASP A 157 -16.22 -30.44 2.66
CA ASP A 157 -15.94 -31.01 1.34
C ASP A 157 -16.65 -30.24 0.23
N VAL A 158 -17.95 -29.97 0.41
CA VAL A 158 -18.78 -29.17 -0.50
C VAL A 158 -18.18 -27.78 -0.69
N LEU A 159 -17.74 -27.14 0.41
CA LEU A 159 -17.09 -25.84 0.38
C LEU A 159 -15.78 -25.85 -0.44
N GLU A 160 -14.93 -26.86 -0.29
CA GLU A 160 -13.70 -26.99 -1.10
C GLU A 160 -13.97 -27.39 -2.57
N ILE A 161 -15.11 -28.02 -2.90
CA ILE A 161 -15.56 -28.22 -4.29
C ILE A 161 -15.94 -26.87 -4.90
N ILE A 162 -16.86 -26.12 -4.26
CA ILE A 162 -17.32 -24.80 -4.74
C ILE A 162 -16.13 -23.87 -4.97
N LYS A 163 -15.18 -23.83 -4.03
CA LYS A 163 -13.96 -23.01 -4.10
C LYS A 163 -13.11 -23.24 -5.36
N LYS A 164 -13.12 -24.43 -5.96
CA LYS A 164 -12.38 -24.76 -7.19
C LYS A 164 -13.09 -24.26 -8.46
N VAL A 165 -14.42 -24.18 -8.43
CA VAL A 165 -15.27 -23.89 -9.61
C VAL A 165 -15.69 -22.41 -9.65
N ILE A 166 -15.73 -21.74 -8.51
CA ILE A 166 -16.30 -20.40 -8.36
C ILE A 166 -15.36 -19.26 -8.82
N ASP A 167 -15.94 -18.22 -9.42
CA ASP A 167 -15.19 -17.04 -9.88
C ASP A 167 -14.47 -16.29 -8.75
N LYS A 168 -13.35 -15.65 -9.10
CA LYS A 168 -12.49 -14.87 -8.19
C LYS A 168 -13.21 -13.80 -7.37
N HIS A 169 -14.27 -13.19 -7.90
CA HIS A 169 -15.12 -12.24 -7.16
C HIS A 169 -15.86 -12.95 -6.01
N TRP A 170 -16.60 -14.01 -6.37
CA TRP A 170 -17.44 -14.79 -5.48
C TRP A 170 -16.64 -15.62 -4.47
N SER A 171 -15.42 -16.04 -4.80
CA SER A 171 -14.48 -16.67 -3.88
C SER A 171 -14.29 -15.85 -2.58
N ARG A 172 -14.26 -14.51 -2.66
CA ARG A 172 -14.18 -13.65 -1.46
C ARG A 172 -15.43 -13.69 -0.59
N ARG A 173 -16.61 -13.80 -1.20
CA ARG A 173 -17.90 -13.95 -0.49
C ARG A 173 -18.00 -15.35 0.13
N LEU A 174 -17.56 -16.38 -0.58
CA LEU A 174 -17.49 -17.77 -0.09
C LEU A 174 -16.59 -17.91 1.14
N ILE A 175 -15.43 -17.25 1.17
CA ILE A 175 -14.56 -17.20 2.37
C ILE A 175 -15.33 -16.58 3.55
N LYS A 176 -15.97 -15.41 3.37
CA LYS A 176 -16.75 -14.78 4.46
C LYS A 176 -17.94 -15.65 4.91
N LEU A 177 -18.63 -16.32 3.98
CA LEU A 177 -19.67 -17.29 4.28
C LEU A 177 -19.13 -18.46 5.13
N SER A 178 -17.98 -19.04 4.76
CA SER A 178 -17.37 -20.14 5.52
C SER A 178 -16.95 -19.76 6.94
N ILE A 179 -16.61 -18.48 7.20
CA ILE A 179 -16.33 -17.97 8.56
C ILE A 179 -17.61 -17.86 9.39
N ILE A 180 -18.74 -17.52 8.76
CA ILE A 180 -20.06 -17.52 9.43
C ILE A 180 -20.44 -18.95 9.79
N LEU A 181 -20.38 -19.86 8.82
CA LEU A 181 -20.77 -21.27 8.98
C LEU A 181 -19.91 -21.99 10.03
N GLU A 182 -18.59 -21.80 10.04
CA GLU A 182 -17.66 -22.39 11.03
C GLU A 182 -18.00 -22.02 12.48
N LYS A 183 -18.65 -20.88 12.72
CA LYS A 183 -18.97 -20.38 14.07
C LYS A 183 -20.35 -20.83 14.57
N GLU A 184 -21.17 -21.40 13.70
CA GLU A 184 -22.56 -21.77 14.01
C GLU A 184 -22.71 -23.27 14.28
N LYS A 185 -23.16 -23.62 15.48
CA LYS A 185 -23.36 -25.02 15.92
C LYS A 185 -24.35 -25.80 15.05
N GLU A 186 -25.26 -25.07 14.40
CA GLU A 186 -26.32 -25.59 13.52
C GLU A 186 -25.76 -26.00 12.15
N SER A 187 -24.62 -25.41 11.75
CA SER A 187 -23.89 -25.77 10.54
C SER A 187 -23.04 -27.04 10.76
N PRO A 188 -22.80 -27.86 9.71
CA PRO A 188 -21.92 -29.01 9.81
C PRO A 188 -20.47 -28.66 9.43
N VAL A 189 -20.23 -27.42 8.96
CA VAL A 189 -18.93 -26.89 8.56
C VAL A 189 -18.07 -26.72 9.81
N LYS A 190 -16.93 -27.40 9.83
CA LYS A 190 -15.95 -27.37 10.92
C LYS A 190 -14.67 -26.63 10.54
N LYS A 191 -14.49 -26.29 9.25
CA LYS A 191 -13.29 -25.65 8.73
C LYS A 191 -13.64 -24.53 7.75
N ARG A 192 -13.26 -23.28 8.08
CA ARG A 192 -13.34 -22.15 7.14
C ARG A 192 -12.44 -22.35 5.93
N ILE A 193 -12.88 -21.83 4.78
CA ILE A 193 -12.08 -21.81 3.56
C ILE A 193 -10.93 -20.82 3.72
N ILE A 194 -9.69 -21.31 3.64
CA ILE A 194 -8.50 -20.48 3.56
C ILE A 194 -8.27 -20.04 2.11
N ALA A 195 -8.19 -18.72 1.90
CA ALA A 195 -8.04 -18.05 0.60
C ALA A 195 -6.82 -18.49 -0.24
N ARG A 196 -5.82 -19.08 0.44
CA ARG A 196 -4.70 -19.82 -0.15
C ARG A 196 -4.61 -21.10 0.66
N GLY A 197 -4.66 -22.27 0.00
CA GLY A 197 -4.35 -23.53 0.68
C GLY A 197 -2.97 -23.46 1.35
N VAL A 198 -2.74 -24.31 2.35
CA VAL A 198 -1.43 -24.46 2.99
C VAL A 198 -0.38 -24.54 1.86
N PRO A 199 0.58 -23.60 1.78
CA PRO A 199 1.51 -23.58 0.66
C PRO A 199 2.24 -24.91 0.63
N LYS A 200 2.15 -25.63 -0.49
CA LYS A 200 2.91 -26.87 -0.70
C LYS A 200 4.38 -26.65 -0.29
N PRO A 201 5.05 -27.64 0.33
CA PRO A 201 6.45 -27.51 0.72
C PRO A 201 7.28 -26.96 -0.44
N LYS A 202 8.17 -26.00 -0.16
CA LYS A 202 8.85 -25.24 -1.21
C LYS A 202 9.65 -26.13 -2.17
N ILE A 203 10.22 -27.23 -1.67
CA ILE A 203 10.93 -28.24 -2.45
C ILE A 203 9.98 -28.89 -3.46
N GLU A 204 8.75 -29.21 -3.05
CA GLU A 204 7.72 -29.78 -3.91
C GLU A 204 7.25 -28.78 -4.98
N LEU A 205 7.08 -27.50 -4.61
CA LEU A 205 6.73 -26.44 -5.58
C LEU A 205 7.82 -26.27 -6.65
N GLU A 206 9.08 -26.23 -6.24
CA GLU A 206 10.20 -26.10 -7.18
C GLU A 206 10.39 -27.37 -8.02
N ASN A 207 10.15 -28.57 -7.46
CA ASN A 207 10.21 -29.84 -8.20
C ASN A 207 9.12 -29.89 -9.28
N ASN A 208 7.88 -29.52 -8.94
CA ASN A 208 6.79 -29.40 -9.93
C ASN A 208 7.15 -28.39 -11.06
N GLN A 209 7.87 -27.32 -10.72
CA GLN A 209 8.37 -26.35 -11.69
C GLN A 209 9.51 -26.87 -12.59
N TRP A 210 10.33 -27.80 -12.10
CA TRP A 210 11.31 -28.53 -12.90
C TRP A 210 10.65 -29.60 -13.78
N LYS A 211 9.65 -30.35 -13.29
CA LYS A 211 8.86 -31.29 -14.11
C LYS A 211 8.21 -30.61 -15.32
N ILE A 212 7.65 -29.40 -15.14
CA ILE A 212 7.09 -28.58 -16.23
C ILE A 212 8.18 -28.07 -17.21
N LEU A 213 9.43 -27.96 -16.76
CA LEU A 213 10.56 -27.61 -17.62
C LEU A 213 11.00 -28.82 -18.45
N PHE A 214 11.19 -29.99 -17.82
CA PHE A 214 11.55 -31.24 -18.49
C PHE A 214 10.52 -31.65 -19.54
N SER A 215 9.22 -31.45 -19.29
CA SER A 215 8.18 -31.74 -20.29
C SER A 215 8.20 -30.84 -21.55
N LYS A 216 9.19 -29.95 -21.68
CA LYS A 216 9.37 -29.02 -22.81
C LYS A 216 10.82 -28.88 -23.29
N TYR A 217 11.79 -29.14 -22.40
CA TYR A 217 13.21 -28.92 -22.60
C TYR A 217 14.01 -30.03 -21.90
N ASP A 218 13.65 -31.30 -22.11
CA ASP A 218 14.46 -32.40 -21.58
C ASP A 218 15.79 -32.48 -22.32
N SER A 219 16.87 -32.14 -21.63
CA SER A 219 18.23 -32.15 -22.18
C SER A 219 19.23 -32.52 -21.09
N GLU A 220 20.41 -32.98 -21.51
CA GLU A 220 21.50 -33.32 -20.59
C GLU A 220 21.92 -32.11 -19.75
N LEU A 221 21.94 -30.91 -20.34
CA LEU A 221 22.20 -29.66 -19.64
C LEU A 221 21.10 -29.33 -18.61
N ALA A 222 19.84 -29.58 -18.94
CA ALA A 222 18.73 -29.37 -18.00
C ALA A 222 18.82 -30.32 -16.80
N LYS A 223 19.23 -31.57 -17.02
CA LYS A 223 19.50 -32.57 -15.96
C LYS A 223 20.68 -32.14 -15.10
N SER A 224 21.82 -31.79 -15.70
CA SER A 224 23.00 -31.28 -14.98
C SER A 224 22.71 -30.04 -14.11
N PHE A 225 21.87 -29.11 -14.57
CA PHE A 225 21.42 -27.98 -13.76
C PHE A 225 20.48 -28.40 -12.63
N HIS A 226 19.58 -29.34 -12.86
CA HIS A 226 18.68 -29.87 -11.84
C HIS A 226 19.45 -30.57 -10.72
N ASP A 227 20.41 -31.42 -11.07
CA ASP A 227 21.18 -32.21 -10.11
C ASP A 227 22.09 -31.29 -9.26
N PHE A 228 22.65 -30.24 -9.86
CA PHE A 228 23.30 -29.16 -9.09
C PHE A 228 22.35 -28.45 -8.10
N ILE A 229 21.07 -28.25 -8.44
CA ILE A 229 20.09 -27.65 -7.53
C ILE A 229 19.72 -28.63 -6.39
N TYR A 230 19.46 -29.90 -6.68
CA TYR A 230 18.90 -30.85 -5.71
C TYR A 230 19.94 -31.68 -4.96
N ASP A 231 20.99 -32.13 -5.62
CA ASP A 231 21.99 -33.02 -5.02
C ASP A 231 23.13 -32.20 -4.40
N TYR A 232 23.52 -31.08 -5.01
CA TYR A 232 24.59 -30.21 -4.50
C TYR A 232 24.10 -29.05 -3.63
N LEU A 233 23.19 -28.18 -4.11
CA LEU A 233 22.81 -26.97 -3.35
C LEU A 233 21.81 -27.22 -2.21
N LEU A 234 20.85 -28.13 -2.36
CA LEU A 234 19.78 -28.33 -1.37
C LEU A 234 20.29 -28.81 0.01
N PRO A 235 21.27 -29.74 0.12
CA PRO A 235 21.85 -30.12 1.42
C PRO A 235 22.52 -28.96 2.17
N HIS A 236 22.96 -27.92 1.47
CA HIS A 236 23.65 -26.75 2.03
C HIS A 236 22.69 -25.63 2.50
N VAL A 237 21.38 -25.87 2.51
CA VAL A 237 20.37 -24.90 2.94
C VAL A 237 20.22 -24.89 4.46
N LYS A 238 20.33 -23.70 5.08
CA LYS A 238 20.08 -23.50 6.51
C LYS A 238 18.66 -23.91 6.93
N ASP A 239 18.56 -24.47 8.14
CA ASP A 239 17.32 -24.91 8.80
C ASP A 239 16.56 -26.03 8.05
N LEU A 240 17.25 -26.82 7.22
CA LEU A 240 16.67 -27.98 6.55
C LEU A 240 16.97 -29.23 7.37
N ASP A 241 15.94 -29.90 7.88
CA ASP A 241 16.10 -31.13 8.66
C ASP A 241 16.57 -32.25 7.72
N MET A 242 17.86 -32.60 7.81
CA MET A 242 18.52 -33.51 6.87
C MET A 242 17.91 -34.91 6.88
N LYS A 243 17.14 -35.27 7.92
CA LYS A 243 16.38 -36.54 7.99
C LYS A 243 15.25 -36.64 6.96
N ALA A 244 14.86 -35.55 6.30
CA ALA A 244 13.79 -35.51 5.31
C ALA A 244 14.25 -35.55 3.84
N LEU A 245 15.56 -35.68 3.57
CA LEU A 245 16.10 -35.78 2.22
C LEU A 245 16.32 -37.25 1.81
N PRO A 246 15.85 -37.70 0.64
CA PRO A 246 16.24 -38.99 0.09
C PRO A 246 17.71 -38.92 -0.38
N GLN A 247 18.63 -39.33 0.48
CA GLN A 247 20.05 -39.37 0.13
C GLN A 247 20.34 -40.47 -0.90
N LYS A 248 20.79 -40.07 -2.10
CA LYS A 248 21.70 -40.92 -2.88
C LYS A 248 23.11 -40.68 -2.33
N VAL A 249 23.69 -41.72 -1.75
CA VAL A 249 25.08 -41.70 -1.26
C VAL A 249 26.02 -41.73 -2.48
N SER A 250 26.58 -40.59 -2.89
CA SER A 250 27.73 -40.56 -3.80
C SER A 250 29.02 -40.74 -3.00
N GLN A 251 29.68 -41.88 -3.18
CA GLN A 251 30.93 -42.23 -2.48
C GLN A 251 32.18 -41.59 -3.12
N THR A 252 32.21 -40.27 -3.35
CA THR A 252 33.40 -39.60 -3.90
C THR A 252 33.52 -38.12 -3.49
N SER A 253 34.12 -37.87 -2.32
CA SER A 253 35.26 -36.94 -2.15
C SER A 253 35.52 -36.58 -0.67
N ASN A 254 36.71 -36.93 -0.16
CA ASN A 254 37.20 -36.47 1.14
C ASN A 254 37.77 -35.05 1.06
N ILE A 255 37.00 -34.10 0.51
CA ILE A 255 37.41 -32.70 0.38
C ILE A 255 36.55 -31.84 1.30
N ARG A 256 37.15 -31.30 2.37
CA ARG A 256 36.52 -30.27 3.22
C ARG A 256 36.49 -28.91 2.51
N THR A 257 35.70 -28.79 1.44
CA THR A 257 35.28 -27.47 0.94
C THR A 257 34.27 -26.89 1.92
N SER A 258 34.61 -25.75 2.53
CA SER A 258 33.76 -25.04 3.48
C SER A 258 32.61 -24.31 2.76
N ILE A 259 31.67 -25.09 2.20
CA ILE A 259 30.51 -24.55 1.49
C ILE A 259 29.66 -23.74 2.47
N LYS A 260 29.70 -22.42 2.30
CA LYS A 260 29.01 -21.46 3.16
C LYS A 260 27.50 -21.67 3.05
N LEU A 261 26.91 -22.23 4.12
CA LEU A 261 25.47 -22.53 4.21
C LEU A 261 24.59 -21.40 3.65
N ILE A 262 23.77 -21.75 2.66
CA ILE A 262 22.91 -20.82 1.92
C ILE A 262 21.53 -20.71 2.56
N THR A 263 20.78 -19.65 2.23
CA THR A 263 19.39 -19.54 2.69
C THR A 263 18.44 -20.25 1.72
N PHE A 264 17.27 -20.68 2.19
CA PHE A 264 16.25 -21.26 1.32
C PHE A 264 15.84 -20.29 0.17
N ALA A 265 15.85 -18.98 0.43
CA ALA A 265 15.58 -17.97 -0.60
C ALA A 265 16.69 -17.92 -1.66
N THR A 266 17.95 -18.15 -1.27
CA THR A 266 19.09 -18.28 -2.20
C THR A 266 18.90 -19.50 -3.10
N TRP A 267 18.58 -20.67 -2.53
CA TRP A 267 18.37 -21.92 -3.27
C TRP A 267 17.31 -21.77 -4.36
N VAL A 268 16.11 -21.27 -4.02
CA VAL A 268 15.05 -21.04 -5.02
C VAL A 268 15.41 -19.91 -6.00
N SER A 269 16.18 -18.90 -5.60
CA SER A 269 16.65 -17.88 -6.54
C SER A 269 17.61 -18.45 -7.58
N GLU A 270 18.55 -19.33 -7.17
CA GLU A 270 19.50 -19.96 -8.08
C GLU A 270 18.80 -20.99 -8.98
N SER A 271 17.84 -21.76 -8.45
CA SER A 271 16.97 -22.65 -9.23
C SER A 271 16.16 -21.90 -10.30
N ASN A 272 15.46 -20.82 -9.93
CA ASN A 272 14.70 -19.99 -10.88
C ASN A 272 15.59 -19.41 -11.99
N LEU A 273 16.83 -19.03 -11.68
CA LEU A 273 17.78 -18.54 -12.66
C LEU A 273 18.21 -19.65 -13.61
N LEU A 274 18.61 -20.82 -13.11
CA LEU A 274 18.99 -21.96 -13.97
C LEU A 274 17.83 -22.45 -14.84
N ARG A 275 16.60 -22.58 -14.32
CA ARG A 275 15.40 -22.89 -15.14
C ARG A 275 15.14 -21.86 -16.24
N SER A 276 15.50 -20.60 -15.99
CA SER A 276 15.43 -19.53 -17.00
C SER A 276 16.58 -19.62 -18.02
N TYR A 277 17.74 -20.13 -17.61
CA TYR A 277 18.91 -20.30 -18.46
C TYR A 277 18.80 -21.56 -19.35
N VAL A 278 18.18 -22.66 -18.89
CA VAL A 278 17.84 -23.81 -19.77
C VAL A 278 17.08 -23.34 -21.02
N LYS A 279 16.02 -22.54 -20.83
CA LYS A 279 15.22 -21.99 -21.94
C LYS A 279 16.05 -21.11 -22.88
N LEU A 280 17.01 -20.36 -22.33
CA LEU A 280 17.92 -19.53 -23.11
C LEU A 280 18.89 -20.40 -23.93
N PHE A 281 19.57 -21.36 -23.30
CA PHE A 281 20.52 -22.26 -23.97
C PHE A 281 19.86 -23.11 -25.05
N TYR A 282 18.68 -23.66 -24.77
CA TYR A 282 17.87 -24.39 -25.75
C TYR A 282 17.56 -23.53 -26.99
N SER A 283 17.24 -22.24 -26.80
CA SER A 283 17.01 -21.32 -27.93
C SER A 283 18.26 -21.01 -28.78
N PHE A 284 19.45 -21.40 -28.31
CA PHE A 284 20.72 -21.31 -29.05
C PHE A 284 21.20 -22.65 -29.62
N GLY A 285 20.40 -23.72 -29.46
CA GLY A 285 20.76 -25.09 -29.79
C GLY A 285 21.76 -25.73 -28.83
N ILE A 286 21.88 -25.22 -27.59
CA ILE A 286 22.81 -25.71 -26.57
C ILE A 286 22.04 -26.60 -25.60
N ASN A 287 22.29 -27.90 -25.67
CA ASN A 287 21.55 -28.97 -25.00
C ASN A 287 22.41 -29.84 -24.08
N SER A 288 23.74 -29.86 -24.24
CA SER A 288 24.67 -30.57 -23.35
C SER A 288 25.58 -29.62 -22.54
N PRO A 289 26.12 -30.07 -21.39
CA PRO A 289 27.18 -29.37 -20.67
C PRO A 289 28.44 -29.14 -21.53
N ALA A 290 28.78 -30.11 -22.39
CA ALA A 290 29.93 -30.03 -23.29
C ALA A 290 29.79 -28.89 -24.32
N GLU A 291 28.64 -28.78 -24.99
CA GLU A 291 28.33 -27.65 -25.90
C GLU A 291 28.37 -26.30 -25.17
N LEU A 292 27.87 -26.27 -23.94
CA LEU A 292 27.83 -25.05 -23.14
C LEU A 292 29.25 -24.55 -22.80
N ILE A 293 30.13 -25.46 -22.37
CA ILE A 293 31.52 -25.18 -22.01
C ILE A 293 32.35 -24.84 -23.26
N THR A 294 32.13 -25.54 -24.37
CA THR A 294 32.90 -25.41 -25.62
C THR A 294 32.38 -24.25 -26.49
N GLY A 295 32.44 -23.03 -25.94
CA GLY A 295 32.06 -21.79 -26.63
C GLY A 295 30.56 -21.42 -26.58
N GLY A 296 29.68 -22.31 -26.14
CA GLY A 296 28.25 -22.00 -25.97
C GLY A 296 27.98 -20.83 -25.01
N ILE A 297 28.73 -20.73 -23.91
CA ILE A 297 28.66 -19.59 -22.98
C ILE A 297 29.04 -18.25 -23.66
N GLU A 298 30.06 -18.24 -24.51
CA GLU A 298 30.49 -17.04 -25.22
C GLU A 298 29.43 -16.56 -26.22
N LYS A 299 28.92 -17.47 -27.05
CA LYS A 299 27.81 -17.24 -28.00
C LYS A 299 26.62 -16.57 -27.31
N VAL A 300 26.25 -17.04 -26.11
CA VAL A 300 25.17 -16.44 -25.31
C VAL A 300 25.55 -15.09 -24.71
N ILE A 301 26.77 -14.97 -24.15
CA ILE A 301 27.27 -13.74 -23.52
C ILE A 301 27.26 -12.57 -24.51
N ILE A 302 27.71 -12.78 -25.76
CA ILE A 302 27.72 -11.75 -26.82
C ILE A 302 26.32 -11.13 -26.99
N ILE A 303 25.27 -11.97 -26.98
CA ILE A 303 23.90 -11.55 -27.25
C ILE A 303 23.22 -10.95 -26.00
N ILE A 304 23.42 -11.54 -24.80
CA ILE A 304 22.84 -10.97 -23.58
C ILE A 304 23.53 -9.67 -23.14
N ASN A 305 24.83 -9.47 -23.44
CA ASN A 305 25.53 -8.22 -23.13
C ASN A 305 24.86 -6.98 -23.74
N ARG A 306 24.18 -7.14 -24.89
CA ARG A 306 23.43 -6.06 -25.55
C ARG A 306 22.01 -5.83 -24.99
N LYS A 307 21.45 -6.80 -24.26
CA LYS A 307 20.03 -6.83 -23.85
C LYS A 307 19.78 -6.84 -22.35
N TRP A 308 20.77 -7.20 -21.53
CA TRP A 308 20.61 -7.41 -20.08
C TRP A 308 21.38 -6.36 -19.28
N SER A 309 20.84 -5.97 -18.13
CA SER A 309 21.54 -5.06 -17.22
C SER A 309 22.79 -5.71 -16.63
N ARG A 310 23.80 -4.88 -16.29
CA ARG A 310 25.09 -5.30 -15.71
C ARG A 310 24.90 -6.28 -14.54
N LYS A 311 23.95 -5.98 -13.64
CA LYS A 311 23.56 -6.82 -12.50
C LYS A 311 23.03 -8.21 -12.91
N LYS A 312 22.20 -8.28 -13.94
CA LYS A 312 21.65 -9.55 -14.45
C LYS A 312 22.74 -10.42 -15.09
N ILE A 313 23.68 -9.80 -15.81
CA ILE A 313 24.85 -10.49 -16.40
C ILE A 313 25.83 -10.96 -15.30
N LYS A 314 26.04 -10.16 -14.25
CA LYS A 314 26.85 -10.56 -13.08
C LYS A 314 26.26 -11.80 -12.38
N ASN A 315 24.94 -11.83 -12.19
CA ASN A 315 24.25 -12.99 -11.62
C ASN A 315 24.33 -14.23 -12.53
N PHE A 316 24.20 -14.07 -13.85
CA PHE A 316 24.37 -15.15 -14.84
C PHE A 316 25.75 -15.81 -14.72
N ARG A 317 26.83 -15.01 -14.78
CA ARG A 317 28.19 -15.52 -14.59
C ARG A 317 28.40 -16.15 -13.21
N TYR A 318 27.84 -15.56 -12.14
CA TYR A 318 27.99 -16.08 -10.78
C TYR A 318 27.37 -17.47 -10.59
N VAL A 319 26.12 -17.67 -11.03
CA VAL A 319 25.43 -18.96 -10.87
C VAL A 319 26.06 -20.03 -11.76
N LEU A 320 26.39 -19.70 -13.02
CA LEU A 320 27.06 -20.66 -13.92
C LEU A 320 28.47 -21.03 -13.46
N ARG A 321 29.22 -20.12 -12.83
CA ARG A 321 30.53 -20.46 -12.24
C ARG A 321 30.39 -21.49 -11.12
N LYS A 322 29.38 -21.37 -10.25
CA LYS A 322 29.12 -22.39 -9.22
C LYS A 322 28.77 -23.75 -9.82
N TRP A 323 27.84 -23.77 -10.79
CA TRP A 323 27.47 -25.00 -11.49
C TRP A 323 28.68 -25.62 -12.18
N LEU A 324 29.51 -24.81 -12.86
CA LEU A 324 30.70 -25.30 -13.55
C LEU A 324 31.74 -25.87 -12.57
N THR A 325 31.93 -25.26 -11.40
CA THR A 325 32.77 -25.83 -10.33
C THR A 325 32.27 -27.21 -9.93
N TYR A 326 30.98 -27.35 -9.61
CA TYR A 326 30.36 -28.64 -9.30
C TYR A 326 30.48 -29.66 -10.45
N TYR A 327 30.25 -29.23 -11.69
CA TYR A 327 30.32 -30.09 -12.87
C TYR A 327 31.75 -30.61 -13.11
N ILE A 328 32.75 -29.76 -12.89
CA ILE A 328 34.18 -30.12 -12.97
C ILE A 328 34.55 -31.12 -11.87
N GLU A 329 34.13 -30.87 -10.62
CA GLU A 329 34.36 -31.75 -9.47
C GLU A 329 33.68 -33.13 -9.68
N ASN A 330 32.41 -33.16 -10.05
CA ASN A 330 31.61 -34.38 -10.20
C ASN A 330 32.06 -35.26 -11.38
N ASN A 331 32.74 -34.70 -12.38
CA ASN A 331 33.23 -35.42 -13.57
C ASN A 331 34.77 -35.51 -13.66
N ASN A 332 35.49 -35.13 -12.59
CA ASN A 332 36.96 -35.14 -12.52
C ASN A 332 37.66 -34.44 -13.71
N LEU A 333 37.14 -33.30 -14.15
CA LEU A 333 37.66 -32.59 -15.34
C LEU A 333 38.85 -31.69 -14.99
N ASN A 334 39.89 -31.66 -15.82
CA ASN A 334 41.01 -30.73 -15.66
C ASN A 334 40.73 -29.39 -16.36
N LEU A 335 39.75 -28.63 -15.86
CA LEU A 335 39.32 -27.35 -16.44
C LEU A 335 39.39 -26.21 -15.41
N VAL A 336 39.80 -25.03 -15.86
CA VAL A 336 39.86 -23.82 -15.02
C VAL A 336 38.60 -22.98 -15.22
N VAL A 337 37.77 -22.84 -14.18
CA VAL A 337 36.50 -22.08 -14.23
C VAL A 337 36.66 -20.65 -14.78
N ASN A 338 37.80 -20.01 -14.54
CA ASN A 338 38.10 -18.66 -15.03
C ASN A 338 38.38 -18.58 -16.53
N THR A 339 38.82 -19.65 -17.21
CA THR A 339 39.05 -19.64 -18.66
C THR A 339 37.72 -19.81 -19.42
N VAL A 340 36.85 -20.71 -18.94
CA VAL A 340 35.53 -20.96 -19.53
C VAL A 340 34.56 -19.79 -19.27
N ILE A 341 34.58 -19.18 -18.07
CA ILE A 341 33.70 -18.07 -17.72
C ILE A 341 34.53 -16.89 -17.16
N PRO A 342 35.15 -16.05 -18.00
CA PRO A 342 36.02 -14.96 -17.55
C PRO A 342 35.36 -14.01 -16.54
N SER A 343 36.15 -13.57 -15.56
CA SER A 343 35.74 -12.56 -14.59
C SER A 343 35.76 -11.18 -15.26
N VAL A 344 34.75 -10.35 -14.99
CA VAL A 344 34.68 -9.01 -15.57
C VAL A 344 35.67 -8.10 -14.84
N MET A 345 36.87 -7.93 -15.39
CA MET A 345 37.81 -6.88 -14.98
C MET A 345 37.35 -5.53 -15.53
N ARG A 346 36.47 -4.84 -14.80
CA ARG A 346 36.18 -3.41 -14.99
C ARG A 346 35.99 -2.75 -13.62
N ARG A 347 36.43 -1.49 -13.47
CA ARG A 347 36.17 -0.67 -12.27
C ARG A 347 34.69 -0.75 -11.92
N GLN A 348 34.37 -1.13 -10.68
CA GLN A 348 32.99 -1.19 -10.22
C GLN A 348 32.48 0.25 -10.05
N SER A 349 31.63 0.71 -10.97
CA SER A 349 30.84 1.93 -10.74
C SER A 349 30.01 1.72 -9.47
N ARG A 350 30.23 2.53 -8.42
CA ARG A 350 29.38 2.53 -7.23
C ARG A 350 27.97 2.92 -7.69
N GLU A 351 27.02 1.99 -7.64
CA GLU A 351 25.61 2.29 -7.86
C GLU A 351 25.12 3.09 -6.63
N PHE A 352 25.00 4.41 -6.77
CA PHE A 352 24.35 5.26 -5.78
C PHE A 352 22.87 4.90 -5.62
N GLY A 353 22.26 5.31 -4.51
CA GLY A 353 20.84 5.05 -4.26
C GLY A 353 19.92 5.70 -5.30
N LYS A 354 18.63 5.35 -5.28
CA LYS A 354 17.62 6.16 -5.98
C LYS A 354 17.62 7.54 -5.32
N ILE A 355 17.86 8.60 -6.10
CA ILE A 355 17.69 9.97 -5.63
C ILE A 355 16.23 10.11 -5.19
N LEU A 356 16.02 10.48 -3.92
CA LEU A 356 14.69 10.75 -3.41
C LEU A 356 14.34 12.20 -3.73
N ASN A 357 13.28 12.43 -4.49
CA ASN A 357 12.67 13.75 -4.59
C ASN A 357 12.07 14.08 -3.20
N LEU A 358 12.71 15.00 -2.47
CA LEU A 358 12.32 15.35 -1.10
C LEU A 358 10.95 16.02 -1.03
N GLY A 359 10.57 16.81 -2.04
CA GLY A 359 9.23 17.41 -2.14
C GLY A 359 8.14 16.34 -2.28
N ASN A 360 8.33 15.37 -3.19
CA ASN A 360 7.39 14.25 -3.33
C ASN A 360 7.40 13.36 -2.09
N ALA A 361 8.55 13.17 -1.44
CA ALA A 361 8.63 12.42 -0.18
C ALA A 361 7.83 13.10 0.94
N TYR A 362 7.96 14.43 1.08
CA TYR A 362 7.19 15.25 2.00
C TYR A 362 5.68 15.13 1.73
N THR A 363 5.22 15.35 0.50
CA THR A 363 3.80 15.20 0.12
C THR A 363 3.24 13.81 0.44
N LEU A 364 4.01 12.74 0.25
CA LEU A 364 3.59 11.38 0.61
C LEU A 364 3.56 11.15 2.13
N ILE A 365 4.48 11.75 2.89
CA ILE A 365 4.49 11.69 4.36
C ILE A 365 3.30 12.46 4.93
N GLU A 366 3.05 13.69 4.49
CA GLU A 366 1.85 14.48 4.83
C GLU A 366 0.57 13.71 4.52
N THR A 367 0.46 13.12 3.32
CA THR A 367 -0.67 12.27 2.92
C THR A 367 -0.88 11.06 3.84
N LEU A 368 0.19 10.53 4.44
CA LEU A 368 0.11 9.42 5.39
C LEU A 368 -0.16 9.89 6.83
N LEU A 369 0.15 11.15 7.18
CA LEU A 369 -0.13 11.74 8.49
C LEU A 369 -1.55 12.31 8.59
N ASP A 370 -2.10 12.85 7.50
CA ASP A 370 -3.45 13.40 7.42
C ASP A 370 -4.54 12.33 7.65
N GLU A 371 -5.16 12.32 8.84
CA GLU A 371 -6.25 11.41 9.19
C GLU A 371 -7.51 11.58 8.32
N GLN A 372 -7.65 12.69 7.58
CA GLN A 372 -8.77 12.97 6.68
C GLN A 372 -8.42 12.88 5.18
N SER A 373 -7.25 12.34 4.85
CA SER A 373 -6.73 12.33 3.47
C SER A 373 -7.70 11.74 2.45
N PRO A 374 -8.07 12.47 1.38
CA PRO A 374 -8.98 11.94 0.34
C PRO A 374 -8.35 10.78 -0.45
N TYR A 375 -7.04 10.56 -0.30
CA TYR A 375 -6.29 9.52 -0.98
C TYR A 375 -6.30 8.17 -0.24
N ILE A 376 -6.72 8.13 1.03
CA ILE A 376 -6.72 6.93 1.89
C ILE A 376 -8.14 6.70 2.44
N ASN A 377 -8.72 5.51 2.23
CA ASN A 377 -9.99 5.19 2.87
C ASN A 377 -9.76 4.63 4.29
N GLU A 378 -9.82 5.49 5.30
CA GLU A 378 -9.69 5.09 6.72
C GLU A 378 -10.75 4.07 7.17
N ASN A 379 -11.91 4.01 6.50
CA ASN A 379 -12.94 3.02 6.80
C ASN A 379 -12.60 1.62 6.23
N ASP A 380 -11.72 1.51 5.22
CA ASP A 380 -11.26 0.21 4.74
C ASP A 380 -10.17 -0.36 5.66
N LEU A 381 -10.46 -1.48 6.30
CA LEU A 381 -9.57 -2.14 7.27
C LEU A 381 -8.18 -2.50 6.72
N LEU A 382 -8.04 -2.73 5.40
CA LEU A 382 -6.72 -2.97 4.81
C LEU A 382 -5.96 -1.67 4.62
N GLU A 383 -6.59 -0.62 4.13
CA GLU A 383 -5.97 0.70 3.98
C GLU A 383 -5.57 1.29 5.35
N PHE A 384 -6.46 1.23 6.34
CA PHE A 384 -6.20 1.61 7.73
C PHE A 384 -4.93 0.92 8.28
N ARG A 385 -4.84 -0.41 8.16
CA ARG A 385 -3.70 -1.19 8.66
C ARG A 385 -2.43 -0.94 7.84
N CYS A 386 -2.53 -0.86 6.51
CA CYS A 386 -1.39 -0.55 5.64
C CYS A 386 -0.80 0.83 5.96
N ARG A 387 -1.63 1.84 6.24
CA ARG A 387 -1.20 3.17 6.67
C ARG A 387 -0.39 3.12 7.96
N ARG A 388 -0.89 2.46 9.01
CA ARG A 388 -0.14 2.37 10.30
C ARG A 388 1.17 1.59 10.13
N VAL A 389 1.20 0.54 9.30
CA VAL A 389 2.48 -0.12 8.94
C VAL A 389 3.46 0.85 8.27
N CYS A 390 3.00 1.66 7.32
CA CYS A 390 3.82 2.68 6.66
C CYS A 390 4.37 3.73 7.64
N LEU A 391 3.52 4.27 8.51
CA LEU A 391 3.88 5.27 9.52
C LEU A 391 4.88 4.73 10.55
N ILE A 392 4.63 3.56 11.13
CA ILE A 392 5.58 2.88 12.04
C ILE A 392 6.90 2.61 11.31
N GLN A 393 6.87 2.28 10.02
CA GLN A 393 8.10 2.07 9.24
C GLN A 393 8.89 3.36 9.00
N LEU A 394 8.22 4.49 8.72
CA LEU A 394 8.85 5.81 8.58
C LEU A 394 9.46 6.29 9.91
N ALA A 395 8.73 6.14 11.02
CA ALA A 395 9.20 6.60 12.33
C ALA A 395 10.34 5.75 12.92
N THR A 396 10.48 4.48 12.53
CA THR A 396 11.49 3.57 13.11
C THR A 396 12.61 3.18 12.16
N GLY A 397 12.49 3.45 10.85
CA GLY A 397 13.42 2.94 9.84
C GLY A 397 13.39 1.41 9.67
N SER A 398 12.41 0.73 10.27
CA SER A 398 12.31 -0.73 10.26
C SER A 398 12.17 -1.31 8.84
N ARG A 399 12.42 -2.61 8.69
CA ARG A 399 12.01 -3.32 7.47
C ARG A 399 10.51 -3.59 7.54
N VAL A 400 9.76 -3.24 6.49
CA VAL A 400 8.31 -3.48 6.38
C VAL A 400 7.89 -4.90 6.76
N THR A 401 8.71 -5.90 6.45
CA THR A 401 8.43 -7.31 6.76
C THR A 401 8.49 -7.62 8.26
N ALA A 402 9.25 -6.87 9.05
CA ALA A 402 9.27 -7.00 10.50
C ALA A 402 8.04 -6.29 11.10
N VAL A 403 7.71 -5.08 10.63
CA VAL A 403 6.51 -4.33 11.05
C VAL A 403 5.22 -5.13 10.77
N CYS A 404 5.09 -5.74 9.59
CA CYS A 404 3.95 -6.61 9.25
C CYS A 404 3.79 -7.88 10.12
N LEU A 405 4.80 -8.25 10.92
CA LEU A 405 4.79 -9.45 11.76
C LEU A 405 4.59 -9.16 13.25
N LEU A 406 4.57 -7.89 13.66
CA LEU A 406 4.43 -7.48 15.06
C LEU A 406 3.32 -8.24 15.78
N PHE A 407 3.64 -8.73 16.97
CA PHE A 407 2.66 -9.26 17.91
C PHE A 407 1.82 -8.13 18.49
N LYS A 408 0.66 -8.45 19.09
CA LYS A 408 -0.25 -7.45 19.65
C LYS A 408 0.35 -6.69 20.85
N ASP A 409 1.23 -7.36 21.58
CA ASP A 409 1.96 -6.93 22.78
C ASP A 409 3.41 -6.49 22.46
N CYS A 410 3.64 -5.90 21.29
CA CYS A 410 4.98 -5.56 20.82
C CYS A 410 5.65 -4.35 21.50
N ILE A 411 5.01 -3.68 22.46
CA ILE A 411 5.60 -2.59 23.25
C ILE A 411 5.93 -3.09 24.66
N THR A 412 7.19 -2.95 25.08
CA THR A 412 7.59 -3.11 26.48
C THR A 412 7.99 -1.76 27.08
N THR A 413 8.12 -1.75 28.40
CA THR A 413 8.73 -0.65 29.16
C THR A 413 10.04 -1.16 29.74
N ASP A 414 11.08 -0.35 29.79
CA ASP A 414 12.29 -0.68 30.56
C ASP A 414 12.21 -0.19 32.02
N HIS A 415 13.32 -0.29 32.74
CA HIS A 415 13.43 0.12 34.15
C HIS A 415 13.40 1.65 34.34
N ASN A 416 13.63 2.44 33.30
CA ASN A 416 13.60 3.91 33.33
C ASN A 416 12.23 4.47 32.90
N GLY A 417 11.28 3.60 32.55
CA GLY A 417 9.96 4.01 32.03
C GLY A 417 9.93 4.21 30.50
N ASP A 418 11.07 4.07 29.82
CA ASP A 418 11.20 4.26 28.38
C ASP A 418 10.50 3.11 27.62
N LYS A 419 9.87 3.46 26.48
CA LYS A 419 9.01 2.53 25.73
C LYS A 419 9.75 2.01 24.49
N TRP A 420 9.68 0.70 24.29
CA TRP A 420 10.48 0.00 23.29
C TRP A 420 9.61 -0.93 22.42
N LEU A 421 9.79 -0.84 21.10
CA LEU A 421 9.13 -1.67 20.10
C LEU A 421 9.99 -2.90 19.77
N HIS A 422 9.40 -4.08 19.96
CA HIS A 422 10.05 -5.37 19.72
C HIS A 422 9.71 -5.95 18.36
N LEU A 423 10.73 -6.04 17.51
CA LEU A 423 10.69 -6.67 16.19
C LEU A 423 11.28 -8.07 16.31
N HIS A 424 10.49 -9.04 16.80
CA HIS A 424 10.95 -10.40 17.11
C HIS A 424 11.64 -11.12 15.94
N LYS A 425 11.21 -10.83 14.70
CA LYS A 425 11.84 -11.38 13.48
C LYS A 425 12.31 -10.31 12.51
N THR A 426 13.62 -10.23 12.32
CA THR A 426 14.25 -9.49 11.22
C THR A 426 14.77 -10.40 10.10
N LYS A 427 15.25 -9.81 8.99
CA LYS A 427 15.89 -10.52 7.87
C LYS A 427 17.04 -11.44 8.31
N ASN A 428 17.74 -11.06 9.39
CA ASN A 428 18.93 -11.75 9.86
C ASN A 428 18.63 -12.84 10.91
N GLY A 429 17.35 -13.09 11.22
CA GLY A 429 16.91 -14.07 12.22
C GLY A 429 17.03 -13.60 13.68
N LYS A 430 17.77 -12.53 13.94
CA LYS A 430 17.84 -11.91 15.27
C LYS A 430 16.64 -10.98 15.52
N PRO A 431 16.08 -10.93 16.74
CA PRO A 431 15.21 -9.84 17.18
C PRO A 431 15.92 -8.49 17.06
N GLN A 432 15.13 -7.42 16.93
CA GLN A 432 15.61 -6.04 17.03
C GLN A 432 14.66 -5.26 17.94
N VAL A 433 15.20 -4.34 18.72
CA VAL A 433 14.44 -3.42 19.56
C VAL A 433 14.73 -2.00 19.08
N VAL A 434 13.70 -1.15 19.00
CA VAL A 434 13.81 0.26 18.60
C VAL A 434 12.94 1.12 19.51
N ARG A 435 13.28 2.39 19.74
CA ARG A 435 12.49 3.27 20.62
C ARG A 435 11.08 3.46 20.06
N ALA A 436 10.07 3.36 20.93
CA ALA A 436 8.67 3.58 20.58
C ALA A 436 8.26 5.00 21.00
N THR A 437 8.34 5.95 20.07
CA THR A 437 7.86 7.32 20.28
C THR A 437 6.36 7.35 20.58
N ALA A 438 5.86 8.49 21.09
CA ALA A 438 4.43 8.67 21.38
C ALA A 438 3.54 8.35 20.16
N ASP A 439 3.96 8.73 18.94
CA ASP A 439 3.24 8.41 17.70
C ASP A 439 3.23 6.92 17.38
N VAL A 440 4.37 6.24 17.53
CA VAL A 440 4.48 4.79 17.34
C VAL A 440 3.57 4.06 18.34
N GLN A 441 3.55 4.50 19.60
CA GLN A 441 2.62 3.98 20.61
C GLN A 441 1.16 4.25 20.24
N ASN A 442 0.82 5.46 19.78
CA ASN A 442 -0.53 5.81 19.32
C ASN A 442 -0.98 4.93 18.14
N TRP A 443 -0.18 4.78 17.09
CA TRP A 443 -0.51 3.94 15.94
C TRP A 443 -0.61 2.45 16.28
N ILE A 444 0.18 1.96 17.25
CA ILE A 444 0.03 0.60 17.79
C ILE A 444 -1.26 0.47 18.59
N ASN A 445 -1.60 1.45 19.43
CA ASN A 445 -2.86 1.46 20.19
C ASN A 445 -4.09 1.54 19.27
N GLN A 446 -4.07 2.38 18.23
CA GLN A 446 -5.07 2.42 17.17
C GLN A 446 -5.20 1.06 16.47
N SER A 447 -4.06 0.44 16.09
CA SER A 447 -4.04 -0.86 15.41
C SER A 447 -4.53 -2.02 16.30
N SER A 448 -4.23 -1.98 17.60
CA SER A 448 -4.63 -2.98 18.59
C SER A 448 -6.14 -3.08 18.80
N LYS A 449 -6.89 -1.98 18.58
CA LYS A 449 -8.36 -1.96 18.62
C LYS A 449 -8.99 -2.79 17.50
N VAL A 450 -8.32 -2.89 16.35
CA VAL A 450 -8.75 -3.62 15.15
C VAL A 450 -7.84 -4.79 14.80
N ALA A 451 -7.08 -5.29 15.79
CA ALA A 451 -6.27 -6.49 15.64
C ALA A 451 -7.17 -7.75 15.59
N PRO A 452 -6.74 -8.81 14.88
CA PRO A 452 -7.40 -10.12 14.91
C PRO A 452 -7.74 -10.59 16.33
N LYS A 453 -8.98 -11.08 16.51
CA LYS A 453 -9.43 -11.68 17.78
C LYS A 453 -8.87 -13.09 18.00
N GLU A 454 -8.51 -13.78 16.93
CA GLU A 454 -7.96 -15.14 16.91
C GLU A 454 -6.46 -15.11 16.53
N LYS A 455 -5.72 -16.16 16.89
CA LYS A 455 -4.31 -16.30 16.46
C LYS A 455 -4.23 -16.48 14.94
N VAL A 456 -3.27 -15.78 14.33
CA VAL A 456 -3.07 -15.71 12.88
C VAL A 456 -1.77 -16.37 12.48
N TYR A 457 -1.85 -17.30 11.52
CA TYR A 457 -0.68 -17.98 10.96
C TYR A 457 0.06 -17.11 9.94
N SER A 458 1.39 -17.02 10.07
CA SER A 458 2.25 -16.36 9.09
C SER A 458 3.14 -17.38 8.35
N PRO A 459 2.83 -17.75 7.09
CA PRO A 459 3.58 -18.79 6.39
C PRO A 459 5.01 -18.37 6.02
N LYS A 460 6.01 -19.18 6.39
CA LYS A 460 7.45 -19.05 6.02
C LYS A 460 7.67 -19.43 4.53
N ASN A 461 7.03 -18.74 3.57
CA ASN A 461 7.20 -19.02 2.13
C ASN A 461 8.12 -18.00 1.40
N ASN A 462 8.33 -18.11 0.09
CA ASN A 462 9.23 -17.18 -0.64
C ASN A 462 8.56 -15.87 -1.08
N ASN A 463 7.22 -15.86 -1.15
CA ASN A 463 6.44 -14.69 -1.52
C ASN A 463 6.04 -13.87 -0.27
N TYR A 464 6.04 -14.52 0.91
CA TYR A 464 5.70 -13.93 2.20
C TYR A 464 6.83 -14.24 3.19
N TYR A 465 7.51 -13.19 3.66
CA TYR A 465 8.61 -13.26 4.64
C TYR A 465 8.14 -13.61 6.07
N GLY A 466 7.17 -14.51 6.20
CA GLY A 466 6.56 -14.92 7.47
C GLY A 466 7.54 -15.62 8.42
N ASP A 467 7.14 -15.74 9.69
CA ASP A 467 7.92 -16.44 10.70
C ASP A 467 7.68 -17.95 10.77
N GLY A 468 6.49 -18.42 10.35
CA GLY A 468 6.04 -19.79 10.53
C GLY A 468 5.22 -20.00 11.81
N LEU A 469 4.83 -18.93 12.51
CA LEU A 469 4.14 -18.97 13.80
C LEU A 469 2.65 -18.61 13.65
N THR A 470 1.82 -19.26 14.46
CA THR A 470 0.40 -18.96 14.64
C THR A 470 0.22 -18.23 15.95
N ASP A 471 0.02 -16.90 15.90
CA ASP A 471 -0.02 -16.10 17.13
C ASP A 471 -0.89 -14.84 17.04
N TYR A 472 -1.06 -14.13 18.16
CA TYR A 472 -1.79 -12.86 18.22
C TYR A 472 -1.00 -11.74 17.54
N ARG A 473 -1.42 -11.36 16.33
CA ARG A 473 -0.77 -10.34 15.50
C ARG A 473 -1.43 -8.98 15.68
N LEU A 474 -0.63 -7.94 15.56
CA LEU A 474 -1.14 -6.58 15.41
C LEU A 474 -1.76 -6.37 14.01
N PHE A 475 -1.15 -6.95 12.97
CA PHE A 475 -1.52 -6.73 11.57
C PHE A 475 -1.88 -8.01 10.81
N ALA A 476 -3.09 -8.03 10.23
CA ALA A 476 -3.55 -9.09 9.33
C ALA A 476 -4.19 -8.55 8.04
N ASN A 477 -4.41 -9.46 7.10
CA ASN A 477 -5.14 -9.20 5.86
C ASN A 477 -6.64 -8.92 6.10
N THR A 478 -7.38 -8.58 5.03
CA THR A 478 -8.83 -8.27 5.05
C THR A 478 -9.75 -9.38 5.60
N THR A 479 -9.22 -10.57 5.87
CA THR A 479 -10.00 -11.72 6.36
C THR A 479 -9.57 -12.16 7.77
N ASP A 480 -8.54 -11.54 8.36
CA ASP A 480 -7.93 -11.94 9.64
C ASP A 480 -7.41 -13.40 9.69
N ILE A 481 -7.10 -14.00 8.53
CA ILE A 481 -6.62 -15.40 8.42
C ILE A 481 -5.09 -15.48 8.24
N ALA A 482 -4.45 -14.42 7.73
CA ALA A 482 -3.00 -14.38 7.56
C ALA A 482 -2.45 -12.96 7.79
N THR A 483 -1.18 -12.85 8.19
CA THR A 483 -0.49 -11.57 8.41
C THR A 483 -0.50 -10.68 7.16
N LEU A 484 -0.32 -9.37 7.36
CA LEU A 484 0.00 -8.48 6.23
C LEU A 484 1.30 -8.91 5.54
N THR A 485 1.46 -8.48 4.29
CA THR A 485 2.60 -8.85 3.44
C THR A 485 3.17 -7.60 2.79
N SER A 486 4.48 -7.56 2.55
CA SER A 486 5.14 -6.42 1.88
C SER A 486 4.53 -6.10 0.51
N ASN A 487 3.94 -7.08 -0.17
CA ASN A 487 3.23 -6.87 -1.43
C ASN A 487 1.88 -6.13 -1.25
N LEU A 488 1.18 -6.33 -0.13
CA LEU A 488 -0.02 -5.54 0.17
C LEU A 488 0.34 -4.09 0.47
N ILE A 489 1.42 -3.86 1.23
CA ILE A 489 1.96 -2.52 1.48
C ILE A 489 2.42 -1.86 0.17
N GLY A 490 3.13 -2.59 -0.71
CA GLY A 490 3.53 -2.09 -2.03
C GLY A 490 2.34 -1.70 -2.90
N ASN A 491 1.29 -2.53 -2.97
CA ASN A 491 0.06 -2.22 -3.70
C ASN A 491 -0.66 -0.99 -3.13
N PHE A 492 -0.69 -0.83 -1.80
CA PHE A 492 -1.25 0.34 -1.12
C PHE A 492 -0.48 1.62 -1.46
N LEU A 493 0.86 1.59 -1.40
CA LEU A 493 1.71 2.72 -1.78
C LEU A 493 1.55 3.09 -3.26
N VAL A 494 1.48 2.11 -4.16
CA VAL A 494 1.20 2.37 -5.59
C VAL A 494 -0.20 2.99 -5.78
N LYS A 495 -1.21 2.54 -5.02
CA LYS A 495 -2.57 3.09 -5.08
C LYS A 495 -2.62 4.57 -4.66
N ILE A 496 -1.95 4.94 -3.56
CA ILE A 496 -1.87 6.34 -3.10
C ILE A 496 -1.12 7.19 -4.12
N GLN A 497 0.07 6.75 -4.52
CA GLN A 497 0.95 7.55 -5.40
C GLN A 497 0.37 7.72 -6.80
N LYS A 498 -0.42 6.77 -7.30
CA LYS A 498 -1.18 6.94 -8.55
C LYS A 498 -2.33 7.95 -8.43
N ARG A 499 -2.80 8.27 -7.23
CA ARG A 499 -3.79 9.32 -6.99
C ARG A 499 -3.14 10.70 -6.77
N LEU A 500 -1.96 10.73 -6.15
CA LEU A 500 -1.15 11.95 -5.99
C LEU A 500 -0.51 12.39 -7.32
N TRP A 501 0.03 11.43 -8.07
CA TRP A 501 0.81 11.65 -9.29
C TRP A 501 0.40 10.64 -10.38
N PRO A 502 -0.73 10.88 -11.07
CA PRO A 502 -1.28 9.93 -12.05
C PRO A 502 -0.37 9.70 -13.26
N ASP A 503 0.41 10.71 -13.66
CA ASP A 503 1.27 10.69 -14.85
C ASP A 503 2.70 10.20 -14.56
N THR A 504 3.09 10.11 -13.29
CA THR A 504 4.42 9.62 -12.88
C THR A 504 4.54 8.11 -13.10
N PRO A 505 5.61 7.62 -13.77
CA PRO A 505 5.74 6.20 -14.09
C PRO A 505 6.06 5.34 -12.86
N LEU A 506 5.66 4.07 -12.89
CA LEU A 506 5.66 3.17 -11.73
C LEU A 506 7.05 2.95 -11.07
N ASN A 507 8.14 3.12 -11.83
CA ASN A 507 9.52 3.05 -11.34
C ASN A 507 9.93 4.27 -10.49
N GLU A 508 9.26 5.41 -10.67
CA GLU A 508 9.51 6.65 -9.94
C GLU A 508 8.76 6.73 -8.61
N TYR A 509 7.71 5.92 -8.42
CA TYR A 509 7.06 5.78 -7.11
C TYR A 509 8.02 5.27 -6.01
N PHE A 510 7.79 5.73 -4.79
CA PHE A 510 8.42 5.26 -3.57
C PHE A 510 7.92 3.87 -3.20
N THR A 511 8.85 3.04 -2.78
CA THR A 511 8.59 1.72 -2.20
C THR A 511 8.70 1.77 -0.68
N SER A 512 8.22 0.73 0.00
CA SER A 512 8.49 0.54 1.43
C SER A 512 9.99 0.52 1.79
N HIS A 513 10.89 0.28 0.83
CA HIS A 513 12.33 0.39 1.10
C HIS A 513 12.81 1.84 1.13
N ASP A 514 12.13 2.74 0.42
CA ASP A 514 12.46 4.16 0.37
C ASP A 514 12.04 4.88 1.65
N PHE A 515 10.98 4.46 2.35
CA PHE A 515 10.66 4.95 3.71
C PHE A 515 11.79 4.70 4.72
N ARG A 516 12.45 3.56 4.61
CA ARG A 516 13.65 3.26 5.41
C ARG A 516 14.86 4.11 5.00
N ARG A 517 14.94 4.57 3.75
CA ARG A 517 15.95 5.56 3.31
C ARG A 517 15.62 6.95 3.84
N MET A 518 14.37 7.38 3.79
CA MET A 518 13.90 8.65 4.35
C MET A 518 14.26 8.75 5.84
N HIS A 519 13.98 7.70 6.63
CA HIS A 519 14.39 7.65 8.04
C HIS A 519 15.92 7.73 8.22
N ALA A 520 16.70 7.02 7.40
CA ALA A 520 18.15 7.06 7.48
C ALA A 520 18.72 8.45 7.17
N ILE A 521 18.18 9.14 6.16
CA ILE A 521 18.54 10.51 5.78
C ILE A 521 18.18 11.48 6.91
N TYR A 522 16.98 11.36 7.50
CA TYR A 522 16.57 12.15 8.65
C TYR A 522 17.55 12.00 9.84
N MET A 523 17.99 10.78 10.16
CA MET A 523 19.00 10.59 11.22
C MET A 523 20.34 11.27 10.89
N VAL A 524 20.78 11.25 9.62
CA VAL A 524 22.00 11.96 9.19
C VAL A 524 21.86 13.47 9.31
N MET A 525 20.72 14.03 8.91
CA MET A 525 20.42 15.46 9.06
C MET A 525 20.47 15.88 10.54
N ASN A 526 20.01 15.03 11.44
CA ASN A 526 20.10 15.21 12.90
C ASN A 526 21.49 14.85 13.49
N LYS A 527 22.53 14.82 12.66
CA LYS A 527 23.93 14.55 13.05
C LYS A 527 24.15 13.25 13.84
N LYS A 528 23.26 12.26 13.72
CA LYS A 528 23.43 10.96 14.38
C LYS A 528 24.67 10.24 13.86
N SER A 529 25.40 9.60 14.76
CA SER A 529 26.61 8.86 14.43
C SER A 529 26.30 7.67 13.52
N LYS A 530 27.29 7.24 12.72
CA LYS A 530 27.16 6.06 11.86
C LYS A 530 26.80 4.79 12.65
N HIS A 531 27.18 4.72 13.93
CA HIS A 531 26.84 3.60 14.81
C HIS A 531 25.37 3.64 15.27
N GLU A 532 24.87 4.79 15.74
CA GLU A 532 23.44 4.93 16.08
C GLU A 532 22.54 4.60 14.89
N ILE A 533 22.89 5.07 13.67
CA ILE A 533 22.13 4.76 12.46
C ILE A 533 22.26 3.28 12.09
N GLN A 534 23.44 2.67 12.28
CA GLN A 534 23.62 1.23 12.06
C GLN A 534 22.70 0.40 12.97
N ASP A 535 22.62 0.75 14.26
CA ASP A 535 21.90 -0.02 15.28
C ASP A 535 20.38 0.18 15.15
N GLN A 536 19.92 1.42 14.99
CA GLN A 536 18.52 1.75 14.71
C GLN A 536 18.02 1.04 13.43
N LEU A 537 18.86 0.93 12.39
CA LEU A 537 18.51 0.21 11.18
C LEU A 537 18.73 -1.31 11.27
N GLY A 538 19.51 -1.83 12.22
CA GLY A 538 19.91 -3.23 12.24
C GLY A 538 20.75 -3.61 11.01
N HIS A 539 21.80 -2.85 10.74
CA HIS A 539 22.82 -3.14 9.74
C HIS A 539 24.01 -3.89 10.35
N SER A 540 24.60 -4.83 9.60
CA SER A 540 25.73 -5.65 10.05
C SER A 540 27.10 -5.04 9.74
N SER A 541 27.15 -3.84 9.16
CA SER A 541 28.38 -3.12 8.83
C SER A 541 28.03 -1.65 8.53
N PRO A 542 28.84 -0.67 8.99
CA PRO A 542 28.65 0.74 8.67
C PRO A 542 28.61 1.02 7.17
N ASN A 543 29.37 0.27 6.36
CA ASN A 543 29.39 0.43 4.90
C ASN A 543 28.06 0.08 4.23
N SER A 544 27.15 -0.62 4.93
CA SER A 544 25.77 -0.85 4.47
C SER A 544 24.91 0.41 4.49
N LEU A 545 25.38 1.51 5.12
CA LEU A 545 24.72 2.81 5.15
C LEU A 545 24.93 3.62 3.86
N ILE A 546 26.01 3.34 3.10
CA ILE A 546 26.39 4.13 1.92
C ILE A 546 25.22 4.27 0.91
N PRO A 547 24.45 3.23 0.56
CA PRO A 547 23.30 3.36 -0.36
C PRO A 547 22.05 4.05 0.21
N TYR A 548 22.10 4.51 1.47
CA TYR A 548 21.05 5.24 2.18
C TYR A 548 21.46 6.69 2.47
N ILE A 549 22.76 6.97 2.57
CA ILE A 549 23.33 8.30 2.90
C ILE A 549 23.90 9.00 1.66
N ALA A 550 24.62 8.27 0.80
CA ALA A 550 25.11 8.77 -0.47
C ALA A 550 24.03 8.52 -1.56
N THR A 551 23.01 9.37 -1.58
CA THR A 551 21.94 9.36 -2.61
C THR A 551 22.38 9.95 -3.94
N SER A 552 23.55 10.61 -3.99
CA SER A 552 24.06 11.40 -5.09
C SER A 552 25.56 11.16 -5.31
N THR A 553 26.09 11.50 -6.49
CA THR A 553 27.54 11.59 -6.74
C THR A 553 28.18 12.72 -5.90
N PRO A 554 29.52 12.78 -5.73
CA PRO A 554 30.17 13.87 -5.02
C PRO A 554 29.75 15.24 -5.55
N GLU A 555 29.68 15.42 -6.87
CA GLU A 555 29.31 16.71 -7.49
C GLU A 555 27.86 17.12 -7.14
N ILE A 556 26.93 16.17 -7.00
CA ILE A 556 25.54 16.46 -6.61
C ILE A 556 25.40 16.66 -5.09
N GLN A 557 26.20 15.95 -4.27
CA GLN A 557 26.27 16.22 -2.82
C GLN A 557 26.89 17.60 -2.55
N GLN A 558 27.88 17.98 -3.36
CA GLN A 558 28.55 19.26 -3.35
C GLN A 558 27.60 20.36 -3.85
N TYR A 559 26.86 20.16 -4.93
CA TYR A 559 25.76 21.04 -5.38
C TYR A 559 24.68 21.26 -4.29
N TYR A 560 24.22 20.22 -3.60
CA TYR A 560 23.29 20.42 -2.47
C TYR A 560 23.94 21.08 -1.25
N SER A 561 25.23 20.85 -1.01
CA SER A 561 26.02 21.53 0.03
C SER A 561 26.28 23.01 -0.32
N GLU A 562 26.39 23.34 -1.61
CA GLU A 562 26.56 24.68 -2.16
C GLU A 562 25.23 25.43 -2.10
N ILE A 563 24.10 24.83 -2.55
CA ILE A 563 22.74 25.38 -2.32
C ILE A 563 22.50 25.66 -0.83
N TYR A 564 22.95 24.76 0.05
CA TYR A 564 22.80 24.90 1.51
C TYR A 564 23.76 25.95 2.11
N LYS A 565 24.85 26.32 1.42
CA LYS A 565 25.81 27.37 1.84
C LYS A 565 25.49 28.74 1.25
N GLU A 566 24.97 28.80 0.03
CA GLU A 566 24.76 30.04 -0.73
C GLU A 566 23.32 30.59 -0.59
N GLY A 567 22.36 29.74 -0.24
CA GLY A 567 20.95 30.10 -0.24
C GLY A 567 20.36 30.11 -1.65
N VAL A 568 19.04 29.97 -1.76
CA VAL A 568 18.37 29.54 -3.00
C VAL A 568 18.34 30.60 -4.13
N TRP A 569 18.86 31.83 -3.91
CA TRP A 569 18.55 32.99 -4.76
C TRP A 569 19.71 33.95 -5.14
N SER A 570 20.98 33.55 -5.08
CA SER A 570 22.09 34.36 -5.63
C SER A 570 22.26 34.15 -7.14
N ASN A 571 21.55 34.96 -7.94
CA ASN A 571 21.48 34.81 -9.41
C ASN A 571 22.80 35.08 -10.17
N VAL A 572 23.14 34.16 -11.08
CA VAL A 572 23.58 34.40 -12.48
C VAL A 572 24.86 35.24 -12.73
N LEU A 573 25.98 34.56 -13.03
CA LEU A 573 26.66 34.63 -14.35
C LEU A 573 27.85 33.64 -14.50
N ASN A 574 27.97 33.08 -15.71
CA ASN A 574 29.10 32.36 -16.34
C ASN A 574 30.05 31.50 -15.47
N LYS A 575 29.86 30.16 -15.58
CA LYS A 575 30.95 29.19 -15.40
C LYS A 575 32.02 29.35 -16.49
N GLN A 576 33.28 29.19 -16.11
CA GLN A 576 34.23 28.44 -16.93
C GLN A 576 35.16 27.59 -16.04
N GLU A 577 35.54 26.44 -16.60
CA GLU A 577 36.59 25.49 -16.15
C GLU A 577 36.31 24.56 -14.95
N GLU A 578 35.93 23.32 -15.29
CA GLU A 578 36.40 22.07 -14.65
C GLU A 578 37.83 21.74 -15.17
N PRO A 579 38.60 20.75 -14.61
CA PRO A 579 38.33 19.82 -13.49
C PRO A 579 39.43 19.97 -12.39
N THR A 580 39.84 19.04 -11.49
CA THR A 580 39.61 17.58 -11.29
C THR A 580 39.87 17.18 -9.83
N ASP A 581 39.23 16.08 -9.40
CA ASP A 581 39.61 15.12 -8.34
C ASP A 581 39.80 15.55 -6.86
N LEU A 582 39.18 14.73 -5.98
CA LEU A 582 39.15 14.88 -4.52
C LEU A 582 40.23 14.03 -3.82
N GLU A 583 40.89 14.60 -2.81
CA GLU A 583 41.18 13.92 -1.54
C GLU A 583 40.88 14.86 -0.35
N LEU A 584 40.48 14.32 0.81
CA LEU A 584 39.78 15.10 1.85
C LEU A 584 40.70 15.75 2.90
N ASP A 585 41.94 15.29 3.02
CA ASP A 585 42.87 15.73 4.08
C ASP A 585 43.54 17.10 3.80
N PRO A 586 43.93 17.47 2.56
CA PRO A 586 44.43 18.82 2.27
C PRO A 586 43.41 19.92 2.57
N LEU A 587 42.10 19.62 2.51
CA LEU A 587 41.03 20.57 2.81
C LEU A 587 41.03 21.01 4.28
N LEU A 588 41.42 20.12 5.21
CA LEU A 588 41.57 20.50 6.63
C LEU A 588 42.85 21.32 6.84
N GLU A 589 43.94 20.97 6.16
CA GLU A 589 45.24 21.63 6.30
C GLU A 589 45.30 23.01 5.60
N GLN A 590 44.49 23.22 4.55
CA GLN A 590 44.33 24.52 3.90
C GLN A 590 43.29 25.39 4.62
N ALA A 591 42.24 24.79 5.20
CA ALA A 591 41.32 25.51 6.10
C ALA A 591 42.01 26.02 7.37
N SER A 592 43.03 25.33 7.88
CA SER A 592 43.84 25.80 9.03
C SER A 592 44.82 26.93 8.69
N LYS A 593 44.97 27.32 7.41
CA LYS A 593 45.87 28.39 6.96
C LYS A 593 45.17 29.69 6.59
N VAL A 594 43.84 29.77 6.76
CA VAL A 594 43.06 30.99 6.46
C VAL A 594 42.33 31.47 7.71
N VAL A 595 42.45 32.78 7.98
CA VAL A 595 41.91 33.53 9.14
C VAL A 595 42.67 33.38 10.47
N GLN A 596 43.78 34.12 10.57
CA GLN A 596 44.16 34.75 11.84
C GLN A 596 43.16 35.87 12.17
N THR A 597 42.34 35.71 13.20
CA THR A 597 42.27 36.61 14.38
C THR A 597 41.15 36.20 15.35
N GLU A 598 41.59 35.52 16.41
CA GLU A 598 41.20 35.65 17.84
C GLU A 598 39.73 35.60 18.32
N ASN A 599 39.56 34.84 19.41
CA ASN A 599 38.46 34.85 20.38
C ASN A 599 37.08 34.28 20.00
N LYS A 600 37.05 33.26 19.13
CA LYS A 600 35.92 32.30 19.12
C LYS A 600 36.00 31.20 20.18
N GLU A 601 37.18 30.83 20.68
CA GLU A 601 37.30 29.69 21.62
C GLU A 601 36.69 29.95 23.00
N GLN A 602 36.80 31.16 23.56
CA GLN A 602 36.10 31.49 24.81
C GLN A 602 34.57 31.51 24.63
N PHE A 603 34.09 32.02 23.49
CA PHE A 603 32.66 31.98 23.15
C PHE A 603 32.17 30.54 22.96
N ILE A 604 32.89 29.71 22.22
CA ILE A 604 32.55 28.30 21.95
C ILE A 604 32.64 27.47 23.24
N SER A 605 33.63 27.69 24.11
CA SER A 605 33.72 27.02 25.40
C SER A 605 32.56 27.40 26.33
N SER A 606 32.18 28.68 26.41
CA SER A 606 31.00 29.11 27.19
C SER A 606 29.66 28.62 26.60
N LEU A 607 29.60 28.41 25.28
CA LEU A 607 28.49 27.69 24.64
C LEU A 607 28.49 26.22 25.06
N ILE A 608 29.62 25.52 24.97
CA ILE A 608 29.74 24.09 25.28
C ILE A 608 29.46 23.80 26.77
N GLU A 609 29.82 24.71 27.68
CA GLU A 609 29.41 24.61 29.08
C GLU A 609 27.89 24.80 29.23
N LYS A 610 27.28 25.81 28.60
CA LYS A 610 25.82 25.99 28.64
C LYS A 610 25.04 24.83 28.00
N PHE A 611 25.55 24.24 26.93
CA PHE A 611 24.91 23.13 26.23
C PHE A 611 25.08 21.76 26.92
N LYS A 612 25.81 21.68 28.04
CA LYS A 612 25.84 20.46 28.87
C LYS A 612 24.67 20.34 29.84
N ASP A 613 24.03 21.46 30.21
CA ASP A 613 22.97 21.49 31.23
C ASP A 613 21.55 21.36 30.65
N GLU A 614 21.38 21.53 29.33
CA GLU A 614 20.07 21.47 28.63
C GLU A 614 19.81 20.09 27.97
N GLU A 615 20.14 18.99 28.64
CA GLU A 615 19.92 17.60 28.13
C GLU A 615 18.45 17.10 28.27
N ALA A 616 17.51 17.99 28.58
CA ALA A 616 16.09 17.69 28.77
C ALA A 616 15.19 18.43 27.76
N GLU A 617 14.11 17.75 27.36
CA GLU A 617 13.02 18.23 26.50
C GLU A 617 13.34 18.60 25.05
N PHE A 618 12.98 17.70 24.12
CA PHE A 618 12.18 18.11 22.95
C PHE A 618 11.29 16.97 22.47
N GLY A 619 10.05 16.97 22.95
CA GLY A 619 8.93 16.36 22.22
C GLY A 619 8.38 17.38 21.21
N PHE A 620 7.84 16.90 20.08
CA PHE A 620 7.03 17.76 19.21
C PHE A 620 5.77 18.18 19.98
N THR A 621 5.73 19.42 20.44
CA THR A 621 4.60 19.95 21.20
C THR A 621 3.40 20.18 20.29
N ASN A 622 2.21 19.76 20.74
CA ASN A 622 0.93 20.05 20.09
C ASN A 622 0.54 21.52 20.30
N ASP A 623 1.33 22.43 19.76
CA ASP A 623 1.08 23.86 19.82
C ASP A 623 -0.02 24.23 18.81
N ALA A 624 -1.26 24.35 19.31
CA ALA A 624 -2.47 24.68 18.53
C ALA A 624 -2.41 26.05 17.81
N SER A 625 -1.29 26.79 17.94
CA SER A 625 -1.00 27.99 17.16
C SER A 625 -0.63 27.72 15.69
N PHE A 626 -0.33 26.47 15.30
CA PHE A 626 0.12 26.12 13.94
C PHE A 626 -1.02 25.67 13.00
N MET A 627 -1.59 26.59 12.20
CA MET A 627 -2.51 26.23 11.10
C MET A 627 -1.73 25.98 9.79
N PRO A 628 -1.98 24.89 9.03
CA PRO A 628 -1.53 24.72 7.65
C PRO A 628 -2.08 25.79 6.69
N ILE A 629 -1.42 26.02 5.54
CA ILE A 629 -1.96 26.91 4.47
C ILE A 629 -3.33 26.42 4.00
N ASN A 630 -3.49 25.11 3.86
CA ASN A 630 -4.74 24.46 3.43
C ASN A 630 -5.88 24.54 4.47
N ASN A 631 -5.64 25.06 5.68
CA ASN A 631 -6.70 25.30 6.67
C ASN A 631 -7.25 26.74 6.60
N VAL A 632 -6.75 27.58 5.68
CA VAL A 632 -7.30 28.94 5.42
C VAL A 632 -8.27 28.93 4.23
N SER A 633 -8.06 28.04 3.26
CA SER A 633 -8.97 27.80 2.13
C SER A 633 -10.32 27.19 2.52
N ALA A 634 -10.49 26.75 3.77
CA ALA A 634 -11.78 26.40 4.35
C ALA A 634 -12.67 27.65 4.54
N GLY A 635 -13.23 28.17 3.44
CA GLY A 635 -14.17 29.29 3.45
C GLY A 635 -14.38 30.02 2.12
N PHE A 636 -13.47 29.92 1.15
CA PHE A 636 -13.68 30.56 -0.16
C PHE A 636 -14.82 29.86 -0.92
N PRO A 637 -15.88 30.57 -1.38
CA PRO A 637 -17.06 29.88 -1.91
C PRO A 637 -16.79 29.24 -3.27
N ARG A 638 -17.08 27.94 -3.43
CA ARG A 638 -16.72 27.21 -4.67
C ARG A 638 -17.33 27.76 -5.96
N PHE A 639 -18.44 28.50 -5.88
CA PHE A 639 -19.07 29.12 -7.05
C PHE A 639 -18.35 30.38 -7.55
N THR A 640 -17.40 30.92 -6.78
CA THR A 640 -16.61 32.12 -7.15
C THR A 640 -15.24 31.73 -7.73
N HIS A 641 -14.86 30.47 -7.55
CA HIS A 641 -13.63 29.86 -8.00
C HIS A 641 -13.79 29.17 -9.38
N ASN A 642 -14.10 29.96 -10.42
CA ASN A 642 -14.22 29.44 -11.79
C ASN A 642 -12.84 29.15 -12.40
N CYS A 643 -12.44 27.88 -12.33
CA CYS A 643 -11.20 27.38 -12.92
C CYS A 643 -11.53 26.42 -14.06
N VAL A 644 -11.21 26.77 -15.31
CA VAL A 644 -11.50 25.92 -16.48
C VAL A 644 -10.72 24.59 -16.43
N ALA A 645 -9.63 24.53 -15.66
CA ALA A 645 -8.96 23.28 -15.36
C ALA A 645 -9.79 22.34 -14.47
N HIS A 646 -10.61 22.84 -13.54
CA HIS A 646 -11.36 21.99 -12.60
C HIS A 646 -12.39 21.07 -13.28
N GLU A 647 -12.93 21.43 -14.46
CA GLU A 647 -13.83 20.54 -15.21
C GLU A 647 -13.13 19.34 -15.89
N MET A 648 -11.80 19.36 -16.02
CA MET A 648 -11.04 18.28 -16.68
C MET A 648 -9.89 17.68 -15.86
N LEU A 649 -9.25 18.45 -14.97
CA LEU A 649 -8.07 18.08 -14.17
C LEU A 649 -8.07 18.83 -12.83
N ASN A 650 -8.29 18.11 -11.73
CA ASN A 650 -8.28 18.68 -10.38
C ASN A 650 -6.84 19.04 -9.96
N CYS A 651 -6.49 20.33 -9.96
CA CYS A 651 -5.09 20.78 -10.10
C CYS A 651 -4.30 20.99 -8.79
N GLY A 652 -4.91 20.83 -7.61
CA GLY A 652 -4.20 20.81 -6.32
C GLY A 652 -3.53 22.11 -5.86
N HIS A 653 -3.77 23.22 -6.56
CA HIS A 653 -3.25 24.55 -6.23
C HIS A 653 -4.08 25.26 -5.14
N THR A 654 -3.46 26.14 -4.35
CA THR A 654 -4.19 27.07 -3.46
C THR A 654 -4.80 28.22 -4.27
N GLU A 655 -5.71 28.98 -3.65
CA GLU A 655 -6.40 30.12 -4.24
C GLU A 655 -5.40 31.14 -4.83
N LEU A 656 -4.33 31.50 -4.12
CA LEU A 656 -3.28 32.38 -4.66
C LEU A 656 -2.61 31.79 -5.91
N HIS A 657 -2.27 30.49 -5.90
CA HIS A 657 -1.72 29.82 -7.07
C HIS A 657 -2.72 29.78 -8.25
N CYS A 658 -4.02 29.67 -7.99
CA CYS A 658 -5.08 29.81 -8.98
C CYS A 658 -5.20 31.26 -9.49
N PHE A 659 -5.09 32.27 -8.64
CA PHE A 659 -5.20 33.68 -9.02
C PHE A 659 -4.09 34.13 -10.00
N LYS A 660 -2.88 33.56 -9.90
CA LYS A 660 -1.82 33.75 -10.92
C LYS A 660 -1.92 32.83 -12.15
N CYS A 661 -2.86 31.88 -12.19
CA CYS A 661 -2.96 30.89 -13.26
C CYS A 661 -3.64 31.45 -14.53
N ASN A 662 -3.05 31.17 -15.69
CA ASN A 662 -3.63 31.58 -16.98
C ASN A 662 -5.01 30.94 -17.23
N TYR A 663 -5.24 29.71 -16.76
CA TYR A 663 -6.49 28.95 -16.94
C TYR A 663 -7.58 29.26 -15.91
N TYR A 664 -7.28 30.09 -14.89
CA TYR A 664 -8.29 30.62 -13.97
C TYR A 664 -9.08 31.74 -14.64
N LYS A 665 -10.40 31.76 -14.47
CA LYS A 665 -11.30 32.77 -15.05
C LYS A 665 -12.37 33.12 -14.02
N PRO A 666 -12.10 34.03 -13.07
CA PRO A 666 -13.11 34.47 -12.13
C PRO A 666 -14.22 35.21 -12.87
N ASP A 667 -15.45 35.15 -12.36
CA ASP A 667 -16.54 35.93 -12.94
C ASP A 667 -16.37 37.42 -12.57
N ASP A 668 -16.68 38.31 -13.52
CA ASP A 668 -16.45 39.76 -13.44
C ASP A 668 -17.02 40.42 -12.16
N ASP A 669 -18.11 39.89 -11.61
CA ASP A 669 -18.78 40.44 -10.43
C ASP A 669 -18.14 40.00 -9.09
N LYS A 670 -17.21 39.04 -9.12
CA LYS A 670 -16.57 38.47 -7.91
C LYS A 670 -15.30 39.18 -7.48
N TYR A 671 -14.99 40.35 -8.04
CA TYR A 671 -13.81 41.17 -7.68
C TYR A 671 -13.65 41.33 -6.16
N ASN A 672 -14.71 41.75 -5.47
CA ASN A 672 -14.70 42.02 -4.02
C ASN A 672 -14.38 40.79 -3.17
N GLU A 673 -14.80 39.62 -3.62
CA GLU A 673 -14.60 38.34 -2.95
C GLU A 673 -13.15 37.88 -3.09
N HIS A 674 -12.55 38.08 -4.26
CA HIS A 674 -11.14 37.80 -4.48
C HIS A 674 -10.22 38.71 -3.66
N ILE A 675 -10.57 40.01 -3.55
CA ILE A 675 -9.87 40.95 -2.66
C ILE A 675 -10.01 40.51 -1.19
N ALA A 676 -11.18 40.02 -0.77
CA ALA A 676 -11.38 39.50 0.58
C ALA A 676 -10.55 38.25 0.88
N GLU A 677 -10.37 37.36 -0.09
CA GLU A 677 -9.54 36.17 0.10
C GLU A 677 -8.05 36.52 0.19
N ILE A 678 -7.55 37.41 -0.68
CA ILE A 678 -6.18 37.93 -0.58
C ILE A 678 -5.94 38.62 0.76
N PHE A 679 -6.91 39.39 1.26
CA PHE A 679 -6.83 40.03 2.57
C PHE A 679 -6.65 39.02 3.71
N ARG A 680 -7.29 37.84 3.63
CA ARG A 680 -7.09 36.75 4.61
C ARG A 680 -5.68 36.18 4.56
N PHE A 681 -5.08 36.04 3.37
CA PHE A 681 -3.67 35.67 3.23
C PHE A 681 -2.71 36.75 3.76
N MET A 682 -3.01 38.05 3.60
CA MET A 682 -2.23 39.13 4.21
C MET A 682 -2.25 39.08 5.75
N LEU A 683 -3.42 38.79 6.36
CA LEU A 683 -3.51 38.59 7.82
C LEU A 683 -2.74 37.34 8.28
N LEU A 684 -2.70 36.28 7.47
CA LEU A 684 -1.92 35.06 7.75
C LEU A 684 -0.41 35.35 7.76
N ALA A 685 0.10 36.14 6.82
CA ALA A 685 1.49 36.56 6.79
C ALA A 685 1.87 37.40 8.04
N LEU A 686 1.04 38.38 8.42
CA LEU A 686 1.25 39.18 9.64
C LEU A 686 1.23 38.34 10.92
N ARG A 687 0.39 37.29 10.96
CA ARG A 687 0.39 36.30 12.06
C ARG A 687 1.70 35.53 12.11
N GLY A 688 2.19 35.06 10.97
CA GLY A 688 3.47 34.35 10.89
C GLY A 688 4.65 35.22 11.35
N GLU A 689 4.75 36.46 10.88
CA GLU A 689 5.79 37.40 11.31
C GLU A 689 5.76 37.68 12.84
N GLU A 690 4.58 37.82 13.43
CA GLU A 690 4.44 38.00 14.89
C GLU A 690 4.80 36.72 15.65
N MET A 691 4.39 35.55 15.15
CA MET A 691 4.74 34.26 15.75
C MET A 691 6.25 34.03 15.72
N ALA A 692 6.94 34.34 14.61
CA ALA A 692 8.39 34.28 14.51
C ALA A 692 9.09 35.19 15.56
N LYS A 693 8.51 36.35 15.89
CA LYS A 693 9.04 37.22 16.97
C LYS A 693 8.84 36.62 18.38
N SER A 694 7.76 35.86 18.59
CA SER A 694 7.43 35.25 19.89
C SER A 694 8.14 33.91 20.19
N LYS A 695 8.64 33.20 19.18
CA LYS A 695 9.28 31.89 19.35
C LYS A 695 10.71 32.02 19.87
N ARG A 696 11.02 31.29 20.95
CA ARG A 696 12.37 31.21 21.56
C ARG A 696 13.31 30.28 20.78
N ASP A 697 12.78 29.21 20.19
CA ASP A 697 13.50 28.29 19.30
C ASP A 697 13.81 28.99 17.96
N SER A 698 15.10 29.03 17.61
CA SER A 698 15.60 29.67 16.38
C SER A 698 15.13 28.96 15.10
N ILE A 699 15.02 27.63 15.10
CA ILE A 699 14.62 26.84 13.93
C ILE A 699 13.11 27.02 13.68
N GLN A 700 12.29 26.97 14.73
CA GLN A 700 10.86 27.29 14.61
C GLN A 700 10.62 28.73 14.15
N LYS A 701 11.41 29.68 14.66
CA LYS A 701 11.37 31.09 14.25
C LYS A 701 11.71 31.25 12.76
N GLU A 702 12.73 30.55 12.28
CA GLU A 702 13.17 30.59 10.88
C GLU A 702 12.15 29.93 9.94
N LEU A 703 11.63 28.74 10.28
CA LEU A 703 10.58 28.05 9.52
C LEU A 703 9.29 28.87 9.38
N VAL A 704 8.86 29.55 10.46
CA VAL A 704 7.69 30.43 10.43
C VAL A 704 7.99 31.71 9.61
N SER A 705 9.22 32.23 9.66
CA SER A 705 9.64 33.39 8.87
C SER A 705 9.64 33.08 7.37
N ILE A 706 10.23 31.96 6.94
CA ILE A 706 10.24 31.50 5.54
C ILE A 706 8.81 31.41 5.01
N ARG A 707 7.94 30.70 5.71
CA ARG A 707 6.54 30.52 5.30
C ARG A 707 5.76 31.84 5.22
N SER A 708 6.08 32.83 6.07
CA SER A 708 5.48 34.16 5.99
C SER A 708 5.95 34.91 4.74
N HIS A 709 7.23 34.75 4.39
CA HIS A 709 7.82 35.30 3.18
C HIS A 709 7.22 34.66 1.92
N ASP A 710 7.09 33.34 1.87
CA ASP A 710 6.45 32.60 0.76
C ASP A 710 5.02 33.11 0.47
N ILE A 711 4.24 33.38 1.53
CA ILE A 711 2.88 33.93 1.39
C ILE A 711 2.92 35.36 0.83
N ILE A 712 3.86 36.19 1.29
CA ILE A 712 4.03 37.55 0.78
C ILE A 712 4.45 37.53 -0.70
N GLU A 713 5.42 36.68 -1.08
CA GLU A 713 5.85 36.51 -2.46
C GLU A 713 4.71 36.01 -3.36
N LEU A 714 3.93 35.03 -2.90
CA LEU A 714 2.75 34.54 -3.63
C LEU A 714 1.66 35.61 -3.77
N ILE A 715 1.41 36.44 -2.76
CA ILE A 715 0.51 37.61 -2.88
C ILE A 715 1.08 38.59 -3.91
N ASP A 716 2.39 38.87 -3.84
CA ASP A 716 3.08 39.84 -4.68
C ASP A 716 3.09 39.44 -6.17
N GLU A 717 3.18 38.14 -6.47
CA GLU A 717 2.99 37.61 -7.82
C GLU A 717 1.53 37.58 -8.28
N SER A 718 0.61 37.19 -7.38
CA SER A 718 -0.76 36.81 -7.77
C SER A 718 -1.71 38.00 -7.81
N PHE A 719 -1.51 39.00 -6.94
CA PHE A 719 -2.28 40.23 -6.92
C PHE A 719 -2.26 40.99 -8.27
N PRO A 720 -1.10 41.32 -8.86
CA PRO A 720 -1.08 42.00 -10.16
C PRO A 720 -1.63 41.14 -11.28
N LYS A 721 -1.27 39.84 -11.34
CA LYS A 721 -1.75 38.92 -12.39
C LYS A 721 -3.27 38.76 -12.37
N LEU A 722 -3.88 38.74 -11.19
CA LEU A 722 -5.33 38.69 -11.03
C LEU A 722 -5.99 40.01 -11.45
N LEU A 723 -5.52 41.15 -10.91
CA LEU A 723 -6.17 42.43 -11.16
C LEU A 723 -6.00 42.92 -12.60
N GLU A 724 -4.82 42.79 -13.19
CA GLU A 724 -4.53 43.20 -14.56
C GLU A 724 -5.21 42.27 -15.57
N LYS A 725 -5.03 40.94 -15.42
CA LYS A 725 -5.41 39.99 -16.48
C LYS A 725 -6.81 39.38 -16.33
N LYS A 726 -7.45 39.52 -15.17
CA LYS A 726 -8.77 38.90 -14.89
C LYS A 726 -9.85 39.93 -14.56
N PHE A 727 -9.50 41.04 -13.90
CA PHE A 727 -10.44 42.13 -13.59
C PHE A 727 -10.16 43.43 -14.37
N SER A 728 -9.20 43.41 -15.31
CA SER A 728 -8.89 44.53 -16.22
C SER A 728 -8.58 45.87 -15.54
N ILE A 729 -8.05 45.85 -14.32
CA ILE A 729 -7.62 47.03 -13.57
C ILE A 729 -6.31 47.58 -14.16
N THR A 730 -6.14 48.90 -14.24
CA THR A 730 -4.96 49.46 -14.89
C THR A 730 -3.68 49.21 -14.06
N PRO A 731 -2.52 48.92 -14.69
CA PRO A 731 -1.26 48.71 -13.96
C PRO A 731 -0.81 49.90 -13.08
N ARG A 732 -1.34 51.10 -13.30
CA ARG A 732 -1.08 52.30 -12.48
C ARG A 732 -1.86 52.31 -11.16
N GLU A 733 -2.97 51.59 -11.07
CA GLU A 733 -3.84 51.54 -9.89
C GLU A 733 -3.50 50.36 -8.97
N ILE A 734 -3.03 49.24 -9.55
CA ILE A 734 -2.68 48.02 -8.81
C ILE A 734 -1.74 48.27 -7.62
N PRO A 735 -0.65 49.07 -7.72
CA PRO A 735 0.21 49.37 -6.56
C PRO A 735 -0.49 50.15 -5.45
N LYS A 736 -1.42 51.06 -5.81
CA LYS A 736 -2.22 51.83 -4.83
C LYS A 736 -3.19 50.91 -4.08
N LEU A 737 -3.90 50.04 -4.81
CA LEU A 737 -4.82 49.05 -4.24
C LEU A 737 -4.09 48.06 -3.34
N LYS A 738 -2.96 47.52 -3.79
CA LYS A 738 -2.11 46.60 -3.01
C LYS A 738 -1.65 47.23 -1.69
N LYS A 739 -1.21 48.49 -1.74
CA LYS A 739 -0.80 49.25 -0.55
C LYS A 739 -1.99 49.48 0.41
N GLY A 740 -3.13 49.96 -0.10
CA GLY A 740 -4.32 50.20 0.72
C GLY A 740 -4.86 48.93 1.40
N LEU A 741 -4.78 47.77 0.73
CA LEU A 741 -5.16 46.48 1.30
C LEU A 741 -4.20 46.04 2.42
N TRP A 742 -2.89 46.19 2.22
CA TRP A 742 -1.88 45.94 3.25
C TRP A 742 -2.00 46.87 4.45
N ASP A 743 -2.30 48.15 4.23
CA ASP A 743 -2.49 49.14 5.30
C ASP A 743 -3.74 48.81 6.14
N LYS A 744 -4.83 48.35 5.50
CA LYS A 744 -6.00 47.79 6.22
C LYS A 744 -5.67 46.50 6.96
N ALA A 745 -4.86 45.60 6.40
CA ALA A 745 -4.47 44.35 7.06
C ALA A 745 -3.65 44.64 8.32
N LYS A 746 -2.68 45.55 8.24
CA LYS A 746 -1.90 46.04 9.39
C LYS A 746 -2.77 46.74 10.43
N SER A 747 -3.74 47.55 10.01
CA SER A 747 -4.68 48.23 10.91
C SER A 747 -5.58 47.23 11.67
N TYR A 748 -6.16 46.26 10.95
CA TYR A 748 -6.94 45.17 11.55
C TYR A 748 -6.07 44.37 12.53
N TRP A 749 -4.88 43.95 12.10
CA TRP A 749 -3.93 43.19 12.92
C TRP A 749 -3.58 43.94 14.21
N LYS A 750 -3.22 45.22 14.12
CA LYS A 750 -2.90 46.04 15.30
C LYS A 750 -4.05 46.11 16.32
N LYS A 751 -5.31 46.14 15.85
CA LYS A 751 -6.50 46.26 16.70
C LYS A 751 -7.04 44.91 17.22
N HIS A 752 -6.86 43.83 16.47
CA HIS A 752 -7.56 42.54 16.72
C HIS A 752 -6.65 41.32 16.90
N LYS A 753 -5.31 41.43 16.81
CA LYS A 753 -4.39 40.27 16.88
C LYS A 753 -4.53 39.39 18.13
N GLN A 754 -4.93 39.95 19.28
CA GLN A 754 -5.07 39.19 20.53
C GLN A 754 -6.42 38.47 20.66
N THR A 755 -7.47 38.96 20.01
CA THR A 755 -8.85 38.47 20.20
C THR A 755 -9.39 37.72 18.98
N LYS A 756 -9.04 38.16 17.76
CA LYS A 756 -9.46 37.51 16.51
C LYS A 756 -8.43 37.75 15.39
N PRO A 757 -7.26 37.07 15.42
CA PRO A 757 -6.19 37.28 14.45
C PRO A 757 -6.53 36.83 13.02
N ILE A 758 -7.46 35.88 12.85
CA ILE A 758 -7.89 35.39 11.53
C ILE A 758 -9.40 35.61 11.39
N LEU A 759 -9.82 36.03 10.19
CA LEU A 759 -11.22 36.19 9.80
C LEU A 759 -11.69 35.02 8.92
N THR A 760 -12.99 34.70 9.00
CA THR A 760 -13.64 33.90 7.96
C THR A 760 -13.75 34.70 6.65
N PHE A 761 -14.09 34.03 5.55
CA PHE A 761 -14.31 34.69 4.25
C PHE A 761 -15.38 35.80 4.33
N GLU A 762 -16.55 35.48 4.89
CA GLU A 762 -17.68 36.42 5.02
C GLU A 762 -17.33 37.62 5.91
N GLU A 763 -16.58 37.39 6.99
CA GLU A 763 -16.14 38.45 7.90
C GLU A 763 -15.08 39.36 7.26
N ALA A 764 -14.16 38.80 6.47
CA ALA A 764 -13.20 39.58 5.70
C ALA A 764 -13.91 40.44 4.64
N LEU A 765 -14.87 39.86 3.92
CA LEU A 765 -15.69 40.58 2.94
C LEU A 765 -16.50 41.70 3.60
N HIS A 766 -17.14 41.43 4.74
CA HIS A 766 -17.87 42.43 5.52
C HIS A 766 -16.96 43.55 6.06
N TYR A 767 -15.79 43.21 6.62
CA TYR A 767 -14.82 44.18 7.13
C TYR A 767 -14.30 45.12 6.04
N LEU A 768 -14.01 44.58 4.86
CA LEU A 768 -13.61 45.39 3.71
C LEU A 768 -14.74 46.28 3.21
N LYS A 769 -15.99 45.77 3.21
CA LYS A 769 -17.20 46.52 2.84
C LYS A 769 -17.49 47.71 3.76
N VAL A 770 -17.43 47.53 5.08
CA VAL A 770 -17.73 48.58 6.06
C VAL A 770 -16.61 49.63 6.17
N GLY A 771 -15.37 49.27 5.85
CA GLY A 771 -14.21 50.12 6.09
C GLY A 771 -13.85 51.12 4.99
N ASN A 772 -14.74 51.51 4.08
CA ASN A 772 -14.50 52.44 2.96
C ASN A 772 -13.11 52.32 2.31
N LEU A 773 -12.85 51.21 1.60
CA LEU A 773 -11.79 51.22 0.58
C LEU A 773 -12.38 52.00 -0.61
N GLU A 774 -11.62 52.92 -1.21
CA GLU A 774 -12.05 53.51 -2.48
C GLU A 774 -12.13 52.38 -3.53
N TRP A 775 -13.36 52.03 -3.90
CA TRP A 775 -13.65 50.92 -4.80
C TRP A 775 -13.32 51.32 -6.23
N VAL A 776 -12.16 50.90 -6.73
CA VAL A 776 -11.85 50.98 -8.17
C VAL A 776 -12.43 49.74 -8.84
N GLY A 777 -13.72 49.78 -9.19
CA GLY A 777 -14.45 48.67 -9.82
C GLY A 777 -15.88 48.99 -10.24
N LYS A 778 -16.05 49.41 -11.51
CA LYS A 778 -17.30 49.54 -12.30
C LYS A 778 -18.44 50.48 -11.85
N GLU A 779 -18.56 50.92 -10.59
CA GLU A 779 -19.59 51.94 -10.23
C GLU A 779 -19.20 53.38 -10.64
N ALA A 780 -17.95 53.62 -11.05
CA ALA A 780 -17.49 54.88 -11.62
C ALA A 780 -17.46 54.89 -13.17
N LEU A 781 -18.11 53.90 -13.81
CA LEU A 781 -18.19 53.73 -15.27
C LEU A 781 -19.62 53.37 -15.73
N GLN A 782 -20.64 53.74 -14.94
CA GLN A 782 -22.04 53.81 -15.34
C GLN A 782 -22.55 55.24 -15.24
#